data_AF-A0A1V6V8X3-F1
#
_entry.id   AF-A0A1V6V8X3-F1
#
_cell.length_a   1.000
_cell.length_b   1.000
_cell.length_c   1.000
_cell.angle_alpha   90.00
_cell.angle_beta   90.00
_cell.angle_gamma   90.00
#
_symmetry.space_group_name_H-M   'P 1'
#
loop_
_entity.id
_entity.type
_entity.pdbx_description
1 polymer ?
#
loop_
_entity_poly.entity_id
_entity_poly.type
_entity_poly.pdbx_seq_one_letter_code
_entity_poly.pdbx_strand_id
1 'polypeptide(L)'
;MLLAAICSFSIVGIILIIRQPPSFNRIQYKMVSRKVYNMCQAQTVTSELARDPSQCPQKVFHELFESHHASRTYDGTEESNIDKASEWETLNELQKARACGNFGSVETSDLFLKVYHDALCCLEKNPMSGVVSPQLMGSTGVLPLTIVAPLPDLCRHLANCIVRAEHEVFLGTNFWIHSDASTLVTNAIRELSKRAGERGQKVVMKIIYDRGDPRQAWDNRLNVREDQYVGGKVKLPAASEIPNVDLQVINFHRPVFGTFHAKFTVIDRRMAIIQSSNIQDNDNLEMLAHIEGPIVDSFYDTALLSWGKLLDPPFPLLNSPARDAPIPCHATKNNDISTENGGRALPEHTTNFPYYDRDLEQEARRVNGCIHPQSDETRTQAVSRHLNTTIQPDTTGDAPESDQDNMFDPYMVLPRHEPFAMAMVNREPYGSPNHSSIYTPQNSAWLSAINNAQHSILIQTPNMNAEPLIEPLINAARRGVMVSCYLCLGYNDAGELLPFQNGTNEMTANRMYNSLDTDEEKSCLRVCYYVGKDQTRPIHNSFKKRSCHIKLMIVDEQIAIQGNGNLDTQSFFHSQEVNVLIDSKLVCQAWTELINRNQNTAKYGAASKKDGCFHDPETDEIPAGSIGPVPGRFSWAKGVVGAVQRVRGVGGF
;
A
#
# COMPACT_ATOMS: atom_id res chain seq x y z
N MET A 1 -6.43 45.11 21.81
CA MET A 1 -7.68 44.39 21.48
C MET A 1 -7.52 43.35 20.37
N LEU A 2 -6.71 43.58 19.32
CA LEU A 2 -6.47 42.58 18.25
C LEU A 2 -5.66 41.34 18.71
N LEU A 3 -4.69 41.51 19.61
CA LEU A 3 -3.89 40.39 20.17
C LEU A 3 -4.73 39.44 21.06
N ALA A 4 -5.68 39.97 21.82
CA ALA A 4 -6.55 39.18 22.68
C ALA A 4 -7.53 38.31 21.86
N ALA A 5 -8.05 38.85 20.74
CA ALA A 5 -8.93 38.10 19.84
C ALA A 5 -8.20 36.95 19.13
N ILE A 6 -6.93 37.13 18.71
CA ILE A 6 -6.13 36.08 18.06
C ILE A 6 -5.77 34.96 19.05
N CYS A 7 -5.43 35.29 20.30
CA CYS A 7 -5.21 34.29 21.35
C CYS A 7 -6.49 33.52 21.71
N SER A 8 -7.66 34.17 21.76
CA SER A 8 -8.93 33.50 22.06
C SER A 8 -9.42 32.57 20.94
N PHE A 9 -9.28 32.94 19.66
CA PHE A 9 -9.58 32.04 18.53
C PHE A 9 -8.62 30.85 18.44
N SER A 10 -7.34 31.05 18.78
CA SER A 10 -6.34 29.98 18.82
C SER A 10 -6.59 29.00 19.98
N ILE A 11 -6.98 29.50 21.16
CA ILE A 11 -7.32 28.66 22.32
C ILE A 11 -8.62 27.89 22.08
N VAL A 12 -9.65 28.50 21.49
CA VAL A 12 -10.90 27.80 21.15
C VAL A 12 -10.67 26.77 20.04
N GLY A 13 -9.88 27.09 19.02
CA GLY A 13 -9.46 26.13 17.99
C GLY A 13 -8.66 24.95 18.56
N ILE A 14 -7.70 25.21 19.46
CA ILE A 14 -6.93 24.18 20.17
C ILE A 14 -7.83 23.35 21.10
N ILE A 15 -8.78 23.97 21.82
CA ILE A 15 -9.72 23.24 22.68
C ILE A 15 -10.69 22.39 21.84
N LEU A 16 -11.12 22.86 20.66
CA LEU A 16 -11.97 22.09 19.75
C LEU A 16 -11.21 20.94 19.07
N ILE A 17 -9.90 21.12 18.81
CA ILE A 17 -8.95 20.09 18.37
C ILE A 17 -8.73 19.03 19.47
N ILE A 18 -8.60 19.46 20.74
CA ILE A 18 -8.40 18.59 21.90
C ILE A 18 -9.70 17.88 22.34
N ARG A 19 -10.87 18.47 22.10
CA ARG A 19 -12.19 17.91 22.47
C ARG A 19 -12.86 17.11 21.35
N GLN A 20 -12.13 16.73 20.30
CA GLN A 20 -12.67 15.82 19.28
C GLN A 20 -13.06 14.48 19.93
N PRO A 21 -14.23 13.90 19.57
CA PRO A 21 -14.67 12.65 20.16
C PRO A 21 -13.67 11.53 19.85
N PRO A 22 -13.39 10.64 20.83
CA PRO A 22 -12.55 9.49 20.57
C PRO A 22 -13.21 8.57 19.55
N SER A 23 -12.39 7.92 18.72
CA SER A 23 -12.82 7.00 17.68
C SER A 23 -13.74 5.90 18.21
N PHE A 24 -14.65 5.43 17.36
CA PHE A 24 -15.41 4.19 17.58
C PHE A 24 -14.49 2.97 17.59
N ASN A 25 -13.36 3.04 16.88
CA ASN A 25 -12.35 2.00 16.75
C ASN A 25 -11.42 1.91 17.99
N ARG A 26 -11.88 2.33 19.17
CA ARG A 26 -11.11 2.27 20.43
C ARG A 26 -11.42 1.04 21.29
N ILE A 27 -12.43 0.27 20.92
CA ILE A 27 -12.88 -0.91 21.65
C ILE A 27 -12.46 -2.15 20.87
N GLN A 28 -11.76 -3.06 21.53
CA GLN A 28 -11.41 -4.35 20.96
C GLN A 28 -12.59 -5.31 21.09
N TYR A 29 -12.94 -5.96 20.00
CA TYR A 29 -13.80 -7.15 19.99
C TYR A 29 -12.95 -8.38 19.74
N LYS A 30 -13.33 -9.50 20.36
CA LYS A 30 -12.53 -10.74 20.36
C LYS A 30 -13.21 -11.91 19.66
N MET A 31 -14.41 -11.71 19.14
CA MET A 31 -15.21 -12.76 18.52
C MET A 31 -15.94 -12.18 17.30
N VAL A 32 -16.08 -12.98 16.27
CA VAL A 32 -16.95 -12.65 15.14
C VAL A 32 -18.40 -12.84 15.59
N SER A 33 -19.10 -11.73 15.82
CA SER A 33 -20.49 -11.75 16.25
C SER A 33 -21.42 -12.24 15.14
N ARG A 34 -22.64 -12.64 15.52
CA ARG A 34 -23.69 -12.94 14.54
C ARG A 34 -24.03 -11.73 13.67
N LYS A 35 -23.93 -10.52 14.22
CA LYS A 35 -24.11 -9.27 13.48
C LYS A 35 -23.08 -9.13 12.36
N VAL A 36 -21.79 -9.30 12.69
CA VAL A 36 -20.70 -9.25 11.69
C VAL A 36 -20.89 -10.31 10.63
N TYR A 37 -21.23 -11.53 11.03
CA TYR A 37 -21.56 -12.60 10.09
C TYR A 37 -22.71 -12.21 9.14
N ASN A 38 -23.82 -11.69 9.67
CA ASN A 38 -24.96 -11.28 8.87
C ASN A 38 -24.58 -10.16 7.87
N MET A 39 -23.73 -9.21 8.27
CA MET A 39 -23.17 -8.20 7.35
C MET A 39 -22.34 -8.83 6.23
N CYS A 40 -21.61 -9.91 6.51
CA CYS A 40 -20.84 -10.66 5.52
C CYS A 40 -21.72 -11.47 4.55
N GLN A 41 -23.02 -11.64 4.85
CA GLN A 41 -23.99 -12.28 3.96
C GLN A 41 -24.88 -11.27 3.21
N ALA A 42 -24.75 -9.97 3.52
CA ALA A 42 -25.60 -8.92 2.98
C ALA A 42 -25.17 -8.48 1.56
N GLN A 43 -25.98 -7.63 0.94
CA GLN A 43 -25.66 -6.97 -0.31
C GLN A 43 -24.44 -6.06 -0.16
N THR A 44 -23.77 -5.80 -1.28
CA THR A 44 -22.58 -4.97 -1.37
C THR A 44 -22.89 -3.66 -2.07
N VAL A 45 -22.05 -2.64 -1.86
CA VAL A 45 -22.18 -1.34 -2.55
C VAL A 45 -22.12 -1.53 -4.07
N THR A 46 -21.21 -2.35 -4.54
CA THR A 46 -21.14 -2.75 -5.96
C THR A 46 -22.42 -3.40 -6.47
N SER A 47 -23.05 -4.30 -5.70
CA SER A 47 -24.30 -4.95 -6.13
C SER A 47 -25.50 -3.99 -6.17
N GLU A 48 -25.59 -3.01 -5.27
CA GLU A 48 -26.66 -2.00 -5.29
C GLU A 48 -26.44 -0.96 -6.40
N LEU A 49 -25.20 -0.53 -6.63
CA LEU A 49 -24.87 0.36 -7.74
C LEU A 49 -25.04 -0.31 -9.11
N ALA A 50 -24.89 -1.63 -9.19
CA ALA A 50 -25.24 -2.38 -10.40
C ALA A 50 -26.74 -2.33 -10.73
N ARG A 51 -27.61 -2.20 -9.71
CA ARG A 51 -29.06 -2.04 -9.88
C ARG A 51 -29.45 -0.61 -10.19
N ASP A 52 -28.89 0.34 -9.47
CA ASP A 52 -29.10 1.77 -9.70
C ASP A 52 -27.78 2.54 -9.61
N PRO A 53 -27.15 2.85 -10.75
CA PRO A 53 -25.87 3.54 -10.80
C PRO A 53 -25.98 5.05 -10.50
N SER A 54 -27.20 5.58 -10.31
CA SER A 54 -27.44 6.98 -9.95
C SER A 54 -27.26 7.26 -8.45
N GLN A 55 -27.01 6.23 -7.65
CA GLN A 55 -26.79 6.36 -6.21
C GLN A 55 -25.35 6.79 -5.87
N CYS A 56 -25.17 7.37 -4.69
CA CYS A 56 -23.85 7.71 -4.16
C CYS A 56 -23.27 6.52 -3.37
N PRO A 57 -22.07 6.00 -3.69
CA PRO A 57 -21.47 4.85 -3.01
C PRO A 57 -21.42 4.99 -1.48
N GLN A 58 -21.06 6.18 -0.99
CA GLN A 58 -20.98 6.44 0.46
C GLN A 58 -22.36 6.39 1.13
N LYS A 59 -23.42 6.86 0.45
CA LYS A 59 -24.79 6.81 0.98
C LYS A 59 -25.33 5.37 0.97
N VAL A 60 -25.07 4.64 -0.11
CA VAL A 60 -25.43 3.22 -0.22
C VAL A 60 -24.82 2.42 0.92
N PHE A 61 -23.52 2.61 1.20
CA PHE A 61 -22.87 1.93 2.32
C PHE A 61 -23.52 2.27 3.67
N HIS A 62 -23.79 3.57 3.90
CA HIS A 62 -24.44 4.02 5.13
C HIS A 62 -25.82 3.37 5.32
N GLU A 63 -26.63 3.33 4.26
CA GLU A 63 -27.96 2.71 4.29
C GLU A 63 -27.88 1.21 4.57
N LEU A 64 -26.94 0.52 3.90
CA LEU A 64 -26.71 -0.91 4.08
C LEU A 64 -26.23 -1.28 5.48
N PHE A 65 -25.28 -0.55 6.08
CA PHE A 65 -24.55 -1.06 7.25
C PHE A 65 -24.58 -0.17 8.50
N GLU A 66 -24.81 1.14 8.36
CA GLU A 66 -24.67 2.10 9.47
C GLU A 66 -26.01 2.70 9.92
N SER A 67 -27.05 2.60 9.10
CA SER A 67 -28.37 3.13 9.42
C SER A 67 -28.97 2.45 10.67
N HIS A 68 -29.82 3.15 11.42
CA HIS A 68 -30.51 2.55 12.56
C HIS A 68 -31.34 1.32 12.18
N HIS A 69 -31.87 1.31 10.96
CA HIS A 69 -32.56 0.14 10.40
C HIS A 69 -31.58 -1.00 10.16
N ALA A 70 -30.44 -0.75 9.51
CA ALA A 70 -29.39 -1.76 9.29
C ALA A 70 -28.89 -2.40 10.59
N SER A 71 -28.60 -1.61 11.63
CA SER A 71 -28.17 -2.18 12.92
C SER A 71 -29.21 -3.14 13.47
N ARG A 72 -30.50 -2.78 13.45
CA ARG A 72 -31.58 -3.67 13.90
C ARG A 72 -31.73 -4.92 13.03
N THR A 73 -31.59 -4.78 11.71
CA THR A 73 -31.65 -5.90 10.76
C THR A 73 -30.59 -6.94 11.06
N TYR A 74 -29.37 -6.52 11.38
CA TYR A 74 -28.26 -7.45 11.64
C TYR A 74 -28.15 -7.90 13.10
N ASP A 75 -28.65 -7.10 14.05
CA ASP A 75 -28.76 -7.47 15.47
C ASP A 75 -29.90 -8.47 15.73
N GLY A 76 -30.88 -8.57 14.82
CA GLY A 76 -32.08 -9.39 14.96
C GLY A 76 -31.87 -10.86 14.58
N THR A 77 -32.20 -11.77 15.49
CA THR A 77 -32.59 -13.15 15.15
C THR A 77 -34.00 -13.10 14.56
N GLU A 78 -34.16 -13.12 13.24
CA GLU A 78 -35.48 -13.47 12.70
C GLU A 78 -35.86 -14.87 13.20
N GLU A 79 -37.07 -15.00 13.76
CA GLU A 79 -37.63 -16.25 14.33
C GLU A 79 -37.65 -17.42 13.33
N SER A 80 -37.43 -17.14 12.04
CA SER A 80 -37.39 -18.11 10.94
C SER A 80 -36.08 -18.93 10.82
N ASN A 81 -35.06 -18.68 11.67
CA ASN A 81 -33.71 -19.24 11.50
C ASN A 81 -33.13 -19.93 12.75
N ILE A 82 -33.97 -20.55 13.59
CA ILE A 82 -33.52 -21.26 14.81
C ILE A 82 -32.46 -22.33 14.49
N ASP A 83 -32.62 -23.08 13.40
CA ASP A 83 -31.67 -24.13 13.00
C ASP A 83 -30.31 -23.55 12.56
N LYS A 84 -30.30 -22.46 11.78
CA LYS A 84 -29.05 -21.76 11.39
C LYS A 84 -28.37 -21.02 12.54
N ALA A 85 -29.15 -20.61 13.55
CA ALA A 85 -28.60 -20.04 14.78
C ALA A 85 -27.92 -21.13 15.62
N SER A 86 -28.57 -22.29 15.76
CA SER A 86 -27.98 -23.47 16.41
C SER A 86 -26.68 -23.90 15.73
N GLU A 87 -26.66 -24.01 14.40
CA GLU A 87 -25.45 -24.37 13.63
C GLU A 87 -24.31 -23.35 13.83
N TRP A 88 -24.60 -22.05 13.80
CA TRP A 88 -23.59 -21.00 14.03
C TRP A 88 -22.92 -21.07 15.40
N GLU A 89 -23.70 -21.34 16.45
CA GLU A 89 -23.17 -21.47 17.81
C GLU A 89 -22.29 -22.72 17.98
N THR A 90 -22.44 -23.73 17.11
CA THR A 90 -21.56 -24.93 17.13
C THR A 90 -20.22 -24.72 16.43
N LEU A 91 -20.07 -23.67 15.59
CA LEU A 91 -18.83 -23.39 14.88
C LEU A 91 -17.77 -22.82 15.84
N ASN A 92 -16.53 -23.23 15.65
CA ASN A 92 -15.39 -22.55 16.28
C ASN A 92 -15.09 -21.20 15.59
N GLU A 93 -14.30 -20.34 16.23
CA GLU A 93 -14.04 -18.99 15.73
C GLU A 93 -13.38 -18.94 14.34
N LEU A 94 -12.53 -19.92 13.99
CA LEU A 94 -11.91 -19.98 12.66
C LEU A 94 -12.92 -20.41 11.59
N GLN A 95 -13.83 -21.33 11.92
CA GLN A 95 -14.93 -21.71 11.03
C GLN A 95 -15.90 -20.54 10.81
N LYS A 96 -16.19 -19.76 11.87
CA LYS A 96 -16.98 -18.53 11.78
C LYS A 96 -16.32 -17.50 10.88
N ALA A 97 -15.01 -17.28 11.04
CA ALA A 97 -14.24 -16.38 10.18
C ALA A 97 -14.24 -16.86 8.73
N ARG A 98 -13.97 -18.15 8.48
CA ARG A 98 -14.02 -18.74 7.14
C ARG A 98 -15.39 -18.53 6.48
N ALA A 99 -16.48 -18.71 7.22
CA ALA A 99 -17.85 -18.53 6.72
C ALA A 99 -18.20 -17.08 6.35
N CYS A 100 -17.40 -16.10 6.79
CA CYS A 100 -17.56 -14.69 6.41
C CYS A 100 -16.87 -14.33 5.08
N GLY A 101 -16.01 -15.19 4.53
CA GLY A 101 -15.30 -14.92 3.28
C GLY A 101 -15.76 -15.81 2.12
N ASN A 102 -15.57 -15.34 0.90
CA ASN A 102 -15.92 -16.06 -0.33
C ASN A 102 -14.75 -16.93 -0.83
N PHE A 103 -14.27 -17.85 0.00
CA PHE A 103 -13.08 -18.68 -0.31
C PHE A 103 -13.40 -19.92 -1.17
N GLY A 104 -14.68 -20.32 -1.25
CA GLY A 104 -15.08 -21.53 -1.98
C GLY A 104 -14.35 -22.78 -1.46
N SER A 105 -13.79 -23.56 -2.39
CA SER A 105 -13.01 -24.77 -2.08
C SER A 105 -11.52 -24.49 -1.78
N VAL A 106 -11.07 -23.24 -1.84
CA VAL A 106 -9.67 -22.90 -1.56
C VAL A 106 -9.35 -23.19 -0.09
N GLU A 107 -8.24 -23.87 0.13
CA GLU A 107 -7.71 -24.16 1.46
C GLU A 107 -7.22 -22.87 2.12
N THR A 108 -7.47 -22.73 3.42
CA THR A 108 -7.02 -21.59 4.23
C THR A 108 -6.25 -22.11 5.42
N SER A 109 -5.05 -21.61 5.65
CA SER A 109 -4.25 -21.91 6.83
C SER A 109 -4.91 -21.35 8.09
N ASP A 110 -4.66 -22.00 9.23
CA ASP A 110 -5.09 -21.49 10.54
C ASP A 110 -4.52 -20.09 10.81
N LEU A 111 -3.28 -19.83 10.38
CA LEU A 111 -2.65 -18.52 10.55
C LEU A 111 -3.43 -17.44 9.79
N PHE A 112 -3.77 -17.68 8.52
CA PHE A 112 -4.61 -16.76 7.74
C PHE A 112 -5.97 -16.54 8.40
N LEU A 113 -6.66 -17.61 8.82
CA LEU A 113 -7.99 -17.49 9.42
C LEU A 113 -7.97 -16.73 10.76
N LYS A 114 -6.92 -16.86 11.57
CA LYS A 114 -6.76 -16.07 12.81
C LYS A 114 -6.60 -14.58 12.51
N VAL A 115 -5.78 -14.24 11.51
CA VAL A 115 -5.58 -12.85 11.10
C VAL A 115 -6.86 -12.26 10.49
N TYR A 116 -7.52 -13.02 9.61
CA TYR A 116 -8.80 -12.62 9.02
C TYR A 116 -9.91 -12.46 10.07
N HIS A 117 -9.98 -13.37 11.05
CA HIS A 117 -10.89 -13.29 12.19
C HIS A 117 -10.72 -11.97 12.95
N ASP A 118 -9.50 -11.61 13.33
CA ASP A 118 -9.25 -10.40 14.12
C ASP A 118 -9.53 -9.13 13.32
N ALA A 119 -9.32 -9.17 12.00
CA ALA A 119 -9.74 -8.11 11.10
C ALA A 119 -11.27 -7.95 11.07
N LEU A 120 -12.03 -9.05 10.97
CA LEU A 120 -13.50 -9.04 10.97
C LEU A 120 -14.09 -8.50 12.28
N CYS A 121 -13.46 -8.81 13.42
CA CYS A 121 -13.91 -8.32 14.73
C CYS A 121 -13.98 -6.78 14.79
N CYS A 122 -13.22 -6.08 13.96
CA CYS A 122 -13.21 -4.61 13.95
C CYS A 122 -14.51 -4.01 13.39
N LEU A 123 -15.30 -4.78 12.63
CA LEU A 123 -16.51 -4.31 11.97
C LEU A 123 -17.71 -4.15 12.92
N GLU A 124 -17.64 -4.70 14.14
CA GLU A 124 -18.74 -4.79 15.10
C GLU A 124 -19.42 -3.43 15.39
N LYS A 125 -18.60 -2.39 15.61
CA LYS A 125 -19.06 -1.02 15.88
C LYS A 125 -18.96 -0.11 14.68
N ASN A 126 -18.09 -0.43 13.74
CA ASN A 126 -17.79 0.43 12.61
C ASN A 126 -17.52 -0.40 11.35
N PRO A 127 -18.57 -0.72 10.61
CA PRO A 127 -18.45 -1.48 9.36
C PRO A 127 -17.56 -0.79 8.31
N MET A 128 -17.49 0.55 8.30
CA MET A 128 -16.68 1.32 7.34
C MET A 128 -15.16 1.23 7.64
N SER A 129 -14.76 0.73 8.80
CA SER A 129 -13.34 0.68 9.19
C SER A 129 -12.44 -0.07 8.20
N GLY A 130 -12.99 -1.01 7.43
CA GLY A 130 -12.32 -1.74 6.35
C GLY A 130 -12.47 -1.15 4.95
N VAL A 131 -13.19 -0.04 4.77
CA VAL A 131 -13.38 0.65 3.47
C VAL A 131 -13.74 -0.33 2.33
N VAL A 132 -14.54 -1.34 2.64
CA VAL A 132 -15.01 -2.39 1.72
C VAL A 132 -16.30 -2.97 2.30
N SER A 133 -17.25 -3.34 1.46
CA SER A 133 -18.44 -4.07 1.92
C SER A 133 -18.01 -5.35 2.66
N PRO A 134 -18.54 -5.67 3.85
CA PRO A 134 -18.06 -6.80 4.66
C PRO A 134 -18.01 -8.15 3.93
N GLN A 135 -19.01 -8.44 3.08
CA GLN A 135 -19.04 -9.65 2.24
C GLN A 135 -17.85 -9.76 1.27
N LEU A 136 -17.29 -8.63 0.84
CA LEU A 136 -16.14 -8.59 -0.08
C LEU A 136 -14.80 -8.52 0.66
N MET A 137 -14.77 -8.58 1.99
CA MET A 137 -13.52 -8.47 2.74
C MET A 137 -12.60 -9.69 2.50
N GLY A 138 -13.16 -10.90 2.37
CA GLY A 138 -12.42 -12.14 2.06
C GLY A 138 -12.85 -12.76 0.72
N SER A 139 -11.88 -13.09 -0.13
CA SER A 139 -12.10 -13.66 -1.47
C SER A 139 -10.90 -14.50 -1.92
N THR A 140 -10.82 -14.82 -3.21
CA THR A 140 -9.69 -15.54 -3.82
C THR A 140 -9.14 -14.78 -5.01
N GLY A 141 -7.88 -15.03 -5.36
CA GLY A 141 -7.25 -14.40 -6.51
C GLY A 141 -5.92 -15.03 -6.87
N VAL A 142 -5.30 -14.51 -7.93
CA VAL A 142 -3.95 -14.87 -8.36
C VAL A 142 -3.04 -13.65 -8.41
N LEU A 143 -1.72 -13.88 -8.46
CA LEU A 143 -0.71 -12.83 -8.45
C LEU A 143 0.37 -13.13 -9.50
N PRO A 144 0.12 -12.80 -10.79
CA PRO A 144 1.01 -13.20 -11.88
C PRO A 144 2.30 -12.38 -11.97
N LEU A 145 2.35 -11.17 -11.41
CA LEU A 145 3.53 -10.31 -11.47
C LEU A 145 3.77 -9.57 -10.16
N THR A 146 5.02 -9.61 -9.69
CA THR A 146 5.53 -8.71 -8.65
C THR A 146 6.70 -7.89 -9.19
N ILE A 147 6.75 -6.61 -8.85
CA ILE A 147 7.86 -5.72 -9.20
C ILE A 147 8.49 -5.21 -7.89
N VAL A 148 9.82 -5.27 -7.80
CA VAL A 148 10.60 -4.58 -6.76
C VAL A 148 11.70 -3.76 -7.43
N ALA A 149 11.47 -2.45 -7.58
CA ALA A 149 12.26 -1.62 -8.48
C ALA A 149 12.11 -0.12 -8.16
N PRO A 150 12.92 0.76 -8.78
CA PRO A 150 12.67 2.19 -8.77
C PRO A 150 11.30 2.54 -9.36
N LEU A 151 10.73 3.69 -8.94
CA LEU A 151 9.39 4.09 -9.35
C LEU A 151 9.10 4.08 -10.87
N PRO A 152 10.01 4.52 -11.77
CA PRO A 152 9.73 4.49 -13.20
C PRO A 152 9.29 3.11 -13.71
N ASP A 153 9.84 2.03 -13.16
CA ASP A 153 9.45 0.66 -13.51
C ASP A 153 8.01 0.33 -13.11
N LEU A 154 7.60 0.71 -11.90
CA LEU A 154 6.20 0.56 -11.48
C LEU A 154 5.26 1.36 -12.40
N CYS A 155 5.65 2.57 -12.78
CA CYS A 155 4.89 3.42 -13.70
C CYS A 155 4.86 2.88 -15.13
N ARG A 156 5.90 2.17 -15.60
CA ARG A 156 5.89 1.47 -16.90
C ARG A 156 4.87 0.35 -16.92
N HIS A 157 4.82 -0.47 -15.87
CA HIS A 157 3.78 -1.50 -15.77
C HIS A 157 2.38 -0.90 -15.71
N LEU A 158 2.18 0.13 -14.87
CA LEU A 158 0.91 0.86 -14.81
C LEU A 158 0.52 1.44 -16.18
N ALA A 159 1.48 2.00 -16.92
CA ALA A 159 1.27 2.53 -18.26
C ALA A 159 0.83 1.44 -19.27
N ASN A 160 1.46 0.27 -19.25
CA ASN A 160 1.03 -0.88 -20.06
C ASN A 160 -0.41 -1.28 -19.76
N CYS A 161 -0.76 -1.40 -18.48
CA CYS A 161 -2.11 -1.77 -18.08
C CYS A 161 -3.15 -0.71 -18.45
N ILE A 162 -2.85 0.59 -18.27
CA ILE A 162 -3.73 1.69 -18.69
C ILE A 162 -3.99 1.66 -20.20
N VAL A 163 -2.95 1.47 -21.02
CA VAL A 163 -3.10 1.44 -22.47
C VAL A 163 -3.91 0.24 -22.97
N ARG A 164 -3.88 -0.87 -22.22
CA ARG A 164 -4.70 -2.06 -22.51
C ARG A 164 -6.15 -1.93 -22.06
N ALA A 165 -6.49 -0.94 -21.24
CA ALA A 165 -7.84 -0.78 -20.73
C ALA A 165 -8.87 -0.59 -21.85
N GLU A 166 -10.04 -1.20 -21.69
CA GLU A 166 -11.13 -1.16 -22.66
C GLU A 166 -12.35 -0.38 -22.18
N HIS A 167 -12.60 -0.32 -20.88
CA HIS A 167 -13.88 0.16 -20.34
C HIS A 167 -13.68 1.19 -19.23
N GLU A 168 -12.84 0.91 -18.25
CA GLU A 168 -12.72 1.74 -17.07
C GLU A 168 -11.38 1.63 -16.33
N VAL A 169 -10.95 2.74 -15.76
CA VAL A 169 -9.76 2.81 -14.91
C VAL A 169 -10.08 3.64 -13.66
N PHE A 170 -9.88 3.07 -12.48
CA PHE A 170 -9.75 3.82 -11.23
C PHE A 170 -8.28 3.86 -10.84
N LEU A 171 -7.72 5.04 -10.61
CA LEU A 171 -6.35 5.22 -10.14
C LEU A 171 -6.35 6.04 -8.85
N GLY A 172 -5.95 5.42 -7.75
CA GLY A 172 -5.68 6.08 -6.48
C GLY A 172 -4.18 6.19 -6.23
N THR A 173 -3.74 7.37 -5.80
CA THR A 173 -2.40 7.59 -5.24
C THR A 173 -2.50 8.60 -4.12
N ASN A 174 -1.59 8.61 -3.15
CA ASN A 174 -1.64 9.67 -2.13
C ASN A 174 -1.18 10.99 -2.70
N PHE A 175 -0.08 10.97 -3.46
CA PHE A 175 0.52 12.20 -3.96
C PHE A 175 0.89 12.08 -5.42
N TRP A 176 0.52 13.11 -6.19
CA TRP A 176 0.80 13.24 -7.61
C TRP A 176 1.58 14.52 -7.87
N ILE A 177 2.73 14.44 -8.52
CA ILE A 177 3.48 15.60 -9.02
C ILE A 177 3.97 15.33 -10.44
N HIS A 178 3.87 16.35 -11.30
CA HIS A 178 4.46 16.33 -12.62
C HIS A 178 5.98 16.08 -12.57
N SER A 179 6.39 15.03 -13.25
CA SER A 179 7.65 14.30 -13.13
C SER A 179 7.79 13.33 -14.31
N ASP A 180 8.94 12.69 -14.49
CA ASP A 180 9.10 11.65 -15.51
C ASP A 180 8.18 10.45 -15.22
N ALA A 181 8.08 10.04 -13.95
CA ALA A 181 7.15 9.00 -13.51
C ALA A 181 5.68 9.33 -13.90
N SER A 182 5.20 10.53 -13.58
CA SER A 182 3.85 10.95 -13.99
C SER A 182 3.71 11.08 -15.52
N THR A 183 4.78 11.39 -16.23
CA THR A 183 4.76 11.56 -17.69
C THR A 183 4.54 10.22 -18.39
N LEU A 184 5.13 9.13 -17.89
CA LEU A 184 4.83 7.76 -18.34
C LEU A 184 3.31 7.47 -18.25
N VAL A 185 2.70 7.81 -17.12
CA VAL A 185 1.26 7.61 -16.88
C VAL A 185 0.41 8.53 -17.78
N THR A 186 0.73 9.81 -17.89
CA THR A 186 -0.06 10.72 -18.76
C THR A 186 0.07 10.40 -20.25
N ASN A 187 1.23 9.91 -20.70
CA ASN A 187 1.41 9.39 -22.06
C ASN A 187 0.54 8.15 -22.29
N ALA A 188 0.47 7.25 -21.30
CA ALA A 188 -0.43 6.10 -21.35
C ALA A 188 -1.91 6.49 -21.46
N ILE A 189 -2.36 7.53 -20.76
CA ILE A 189 -3.74 8.03 -20.87
C ILE A 189 -4.01 8.60 -22.28
N ARG A 190 -3.04 9.31 -22.88
CA ARG A 190 -3.15 9.79 -24.27
C ARG A 190 -3.23 8.64 -25.27
N GLU A 191 -2.37 7.64 -25.12
CA GLU A 191 -2.38 6.45 -25.97
C GLU A 191 -3.67 5.64 -25.78
N LEU A 192 -4.16 5.48 -24.54
CA LEU A 192 -5.45 4.86 -24.25
C LEU A 192 -6.57 5.58 -25.01
N SER A 193 -6.64 6.91 -24.95
CA SER A 193 -7.64 7.68 -25.69
C SER A 193 -7.53 7.46 -27.20
N LYS A 194 -6.32 7.43 -27.75
CA LYS A 194 -6.12 7.15 -29.17
C LYS A 194 -6.66 5.76 -29.55
N ARG A 195 -6.27 4.72 -28.82
CA ARG A 195 -6.71 3.34 -29.10
C ARG A 195 -8.20 3.13 -28.86
N ALA A 196 -8.78 3.79 -27.85
CA ALA A 196 -10.22 3.78 -27.63
C ALA A 196 -10.97 4.39 -28.82
N GLY A 197 -10.44 5.49 -29.39
CA GLY A 197 -10.97 6.10 -30.61
C GLY A 197 -10.88 5.18 -31.83
N GLU A 198 -9.77 4.47 -32.01
CA GLU A 198 -9.61 3.47 -33.08
C GLU A 198 -10.62 2.32 -32.95
N ARG A 199 -11.01 1.96 -31.71
CA ARG A 199 -12.06 0.97 -31.42
C ARG A 199 -13.48 1.55 -31.49
N GLY A 200 -13.64 2.86 -31.64
CA GLY A 200 -14.95 3.52 -31.61
C GLY A 200 -15.63 3.51 -30.24
N GLN A 201 -14.85 3.46 -29.15
CA GLN A 201 -15.36 3.40 -27.78
C GLN A 201 -14.81 4.53 -26.91
N LYS A 202 -15.43 4.72 -25.74
CA LYS A 202 -14.92 5.59 -24.68
C LYS A 202 -14.55 4.78 -23.45
N VAL A 203 -13.56 5.28 -22.71
CA VAL A 203 -13.10 4.70 -21.44
C VAL A 203 -13.39 5.66 -20.30
N VAL A 204 -14.00 5.18 -19.21
CA VAL A 204 -14.27 5.99 -18.01
C VAL A 204 -13.06 5.94 -17.08
N MET A 205 -12.42 7.09 -16.85
CA MET A 205 -11.25 7.16 -15.97
C MET A 205 -11.52 8.04 -14.75
N LYS A 206 -11.23 7.52 -13.55
CA LYS A 206 -11.33 8.26 -12.29
C LYS A 206 -9.99 8.26 -11.56
N ILE A 207 -9.51 9.44 -11.22
CA ILE A 207 -8.25 9.63 -10.47
C ILE A 207 -8.56 10.25 -9.12
N ILE A 208 -8.00 9.68 -8.06
CA ILE A 208 -8.06 10.27 -6.72
C ILE A 208 -6.64 10.50 -6.19
N TYR A 209 -6.40 11.68 -5.63
CA TYR A 209 -5.18 12.01 -4.90
C TYR A 209 -5.47 12.78 -3.62
N ASP A 210 -4.48 12.96 -2.76
CA ASP A 210 -4.56 13.79 -1.56
C ASP A 210 -3.71 15.07 -1.70
N ARG A 211 -4.36 16.21 -1.50
CA ARG A 211 -3.74 17.47 -1.13
C ARG A 211 -4.63 18.20 -0.12
N GLY A 212 -4.04 18.65 0.98
CA GLY A 212 -4.72 19.51 1.95
C GLY A 212 -5.25 20.81 1.32
N ASP A 213 -6.52 21.08 1.53
CA ASP A 213 -7.25 22.27 1.09
C ASP A 213 -8.22 22.71 2.20
N PRO A 214 -8.25 24.00 2.60
CA PRO A 214 -9.14 24.47 3.66
C PRO A 214 -10.63 24.15 3.47
N ARG A 215 -11.10 23.99 2.21
CA ARG A 215 -12.49 23.60 1.91
C ARG A 215 -12.83 22.20 2.42
N GLN A 216 -11.83 21.37 2.69
CA GLN A 216 -12.00 20.03 3.26
C GLN A 216 -12.47 20.04 4.71
N ALA A 217 -12.55 21.20 5.36
CA ALA A 217 -13.28 21.33 6.63
C ALA A 217 -14.79 21.09 6.48
N TRP A 218 -15.36 21.24 5.27
CA TRP A 218 -16.78 21.00 4.97
C TRP A 218 -17.01 19.77 4.10
N ASP A 219 -16.17 19.56 3.08
CA ASP A 219 -16.26 18.40 2.18
C ASP A 219 -14.87 17.84 1.93
N ASN A 220 -14.59 16.66 2.48
CA ASN A 220 -13.30 16.03 2.38
C ASN A 220 -12.91 15.66 0.94
N ARG A 221 -13.88 15.46 0.05
CA ARG A 221 -13.68 14.97 -1.32
C ARG A 221 -13.99 16.07 -2.32
N LEU A 222 -13.00 16.86 -2.69
CA LEU A 222 -13.18 17.98 -3.60
C LEU A 222 -13.05 17.55 -5.06
N ASN A 223 -14.02 17.90 -5.89
CA ASN A 223 -13.87 17.75 -7.35
C ASN A 223 -12.77 18.69 -7.84
N VAL A 224 -11.87 18.17 -8.66
CA VAL A 224 -10.78 18.95 -9.27
C VAL A 224 -11.18 19.25 -10.71
N ARG A 225 -11.32 20.54 -11.01
CA ARG A 225 -11.71 20.99 -12.37
C ARG A 225 -10.55 20.83 -13.34
N GLU A 226 -10.87 20.78 -14.63
CA GLU A 226 -9.88 20.68 -15.71
C GLU A 226 -8.79 21.74 -15.60
N ASP A 227 -9.16 23.01 -15.47
CA ASP A 227 -8.21 24.12 -15.36
C ASP A 227 -7.24 23.98 -14.17
N GLN A 228 -7.61 23.20 -13.15
CA GLN A 228 -6.77 22.93 -11.99
C GLN A 228 -5.85 21.73 -12.21
N TYR A 229 -6.34 20.62 -12.79
CA TYR A 229 -5.52 19.43 -12.97
C TYR A 229 -4.57 19.51 -14.17
N VAL A 230 -4.90 20.29 -15.21
CA VAL A 230 -3.99 20.52 -16.35
C VAL A 230 -2.83 21.46 -15.98
N GLY A 231 -3.06 22.31 -14.97
CA GLY A 231 -2.11 23.32 -14.51
C GLY A 231 -1.20 22.88 -13.36
N GLY A 232 -0.31 23.79 -12.99
CA GLY A 232 0.49 23.72 -11.76
C GLY A 232 1.34 22.45 -11.64
N LYS A 233 1.25 21.81 -10.47
CA LYS A 233 2.03 20.62 -10.11
C LYS A 233 1.41 19.30 -10.61
N VAL A 234 0.20 19.28 -11.17
CA VAL A 234 -0.49 18.02 -11.52
C VAL A 234 -0.23 17.64 -12.98
N LYS A 235 -0.54 18.55 -13.92
CA LYS A 235 -0.36 18.38 -15.37
C LYS A 235 -0.94 17.08 -15.94
N LEU A 236 -2.15 16.72 -15.52
CA LEU A 236 -2.93 15.69 -16.21
C LEU A 236 -3.37 16.20 -17.60
N PRO A 237 -3.61 15.31 -18.59
CA PRO A 237 -4.01 15.73 -19.94
C PRO A 237 -5.35 16.48 -19.93
N ALA A 238 -5.46 17.52 -20.76
CA ALA A 238 -6.73 18.21 -20.99
C ALA A 238 -7.72 17.31 -21.75
N ALA A 239 -9.03 17.52 -21.60
CA ALA A 239 -10.06 16.72 -22.27
C ALA A 239 -9.91 16.75 -23.81
N SER A 240 -9.40 17.85 -24.35
CA SER A 240 -9.08 18.00 -25.78
C SER A 240 -7.94 17.10 -26.28
N GLU A 241 -7.01 16.70 -25.40
CA GLU A 241 -5.92 15.77 -25.72
C GLU A 241 -6.38 14.30 -25.66
N ILE A 242 -7.46 14.03 -24.92
CA ILE A 242 -7.96 12.68 -24.63
C ILE A 242 -9.47 12.54 -24.92
N PRO A 243 -9.94 12.81 -26.16
CA PRO A 243 -11.38 12.90 -26.46
C PRO A 243 -12.17 11.61 -26.25
N ASN A 244 -11.50 10.46 -26.13
CA ASN A 244 -12.13 9.14 -25.91
C ASN A 244 -11.94 8.61 -24.48
N VAL A 245 -11.46 9.44 -23.55
CA VAL A 245 -11.37 9.13 -22.12
C VAL A 245 -12.18 10.17 -21.34
N ASP A 246 -13.22 9.71 -20.65
CA ASP A 246 -13.99 10.56 -19.75
C ASP A 246 -13.29 10.62 -18.38
N LEU A 247 -12.38 11.60 -18.22
CA LEU A 247 -11.55 11.77 -17.03
C LEU A 247 -12.24 12.60 -15.94
N GLN A 248 -12.36 12.04 -14.74
CA GLN A 248 -12.72 12.76 -13.51
C GLN A 248 -11.63 12.68 -12.46
N VAL A 249 -11.47 13.75 -11.68
CA VAL A 249 -10.41 13.86 -10.67
C VAL A 249 -10.99 14.35 -9.34
N ILE A 250 -10.69 13.66 -8.24
CA ILE A 250 -11.02 14.08 -6.87
C ILE A 250 -9.75 14.27 -6.04
N ASN A 251 -9.76 15.34 -5.25
CA ASN A 251 -8.81 15.57 -4.16
C ASN A 251 -9.45 15.18 -2.82
N PHE A 252 -8.98 14.11 -2.18
CA PHE A 252 -9.50 13.59 -0.93
C PHE A 252 -8.49 13.70 0.22
N HIS A 253 -8.88 14.42 1.27
CA HIS A 253 -8.12 14.56 2.50
C HIS A 253 -9.08 14.63 3.70
N ARG A 254 -8.69 14.11 4.86
CA ARG A 254 -9.51 14.10 6.09
C ARG A 254 -8.81 14.92 7.19
N PRO A 255 -8.96 16.25 7.22
CA PRO A 255 -8.35 17.10 8.24
C PRO A 255 -8.63 16.58 9.67
N VAL A 256 -7.70 16.71 10.62
CA VAL A 256 -6.40 17.39 10.52
C VAL A 256 -5.25 16.46 10.12
N PHE A 257 -5.24 15.22 10.62
CA PHE A 257 -4.15 14.26 10.36
C PHE A 257 -4.53 13.11 9.42
N GLY A 258 -5.81 12.95 9.10
CA GLY A 258 -6.27 11.90 8.21
C GLY A 258 -5.93 12.25 6.76
N THR A 259 -5.39 11.28 6.04
CA THR A 259 -4.98 11.45 4.65
C THR A 259 -5.45 10.26 3.83
N PHE A 260 -5.77 10.47 2.55
CA PHE A 260 -5.93 9.38 1.60
C PHE A 260 -4.55 8.84 1.24
N HIS A 261 -4.03 7.89 2.03
CA HIS A 261 -2.70 7.32 1.83
C HIS A 261 -2.73 6.05 0.96
N ALA A 262 -3.84 5.75 0.29
CA ALA A 262 -3.94 4.57 -0.55
C ALA A 262 -3.30 4.76 -1.94
N LYS A 263 -2.62 3.73 -2.44
CA LYS A 263 -2.08 3.67 -3.81
C LYS A 263 -2.43 2.33 -4.45
N PHE A 264 -3.46 2.35 -5.28
CA PHE A 264 -3.94 1.18 -5.99
C PHE A 264 -4.66 1.60 -7.27
N THR A 265 -4.77 0.70 -8.24
CA THR A 265 -5.46 0.93 -9.50
C THR A 265 -6.34 -0.27 -9.79
N VAL A 266 -7.56 -0.04 -10.27
CA VAL A 266 -8.47 -1.09 -10.75
C VAL A 266 -8.74 -0.82 -12.23
N ILE A 267 -8.50 -1.83 -13.08
CA ILE A 267 -8.61 -1.70 -14.53
C ILE A 267 -9.60 -2.75 -15.02
N ASP A 268 -10.62 -2.27 -15.73
CA ASP A 268 -11.72 -3.03 -16.32
C ASP A 268 -12.40 -4.02 -15.36
N ARG A 269 -12.26 -3.80 -14.03
CA ARG A 269 -12.70 -4.77 -13.02
C ARG A 269 -12.22 -6.19 -13.33
N ARG A 270 -11.01 -6.32 -13.90
CA ARG A 270 -10.34 -7.60 -14.21
C ARG A 270 -9.02 -7.77 -13.48
N MET A 271 -8.34 -6.65 -13.22
CA MET A 271 -7.10 -6.61 -12.49
C MET A 271 -7.10 -5.47 -11.47
N ALA A 272 -6.36 -5.69 -10.39
CA ALA A 272 -6.02 -4.68 -9.41
C ALA A 272 -4.49 -4.60 -9.30
N ILE A 273 -3.97 -3.39 -9.21
CA ILE A 273 -2.58 -3.11 -8.96
C ILE A 273 -2.51 -2.46 -7.59
N ILE A 274 -1.70 -3.01 -6.69
CA ILE A 274 -1.42 -2.41 -5.38
C ILE A 274 0.08 -2.11 -5.30
N GLN A 275 0.43 -0.89 -4.93
CA GLN A 275 1.80 -0.40 -4.97
C GLN A 275 2.16 0.39 -3.72
N SER A 276 3.44 0.43 -3.36
CA SER A 276 3.92 1.21 -2.22
C SER A 276 4.14 2.70 -2.54
N SER A 277 4.15 3.05 -3.83
CA SER A 277 4.64 4.33 -4.33
C SER A 277 3.58 5.38 -4.63
N ASN A 278 4.00 6.64 -4.51
CA ASN A 278 3.33 7.81 -5.07
C ASN A 278 3.68 8.01 -6.55
N ILE A 279 2.99 8.91 -7.25
CA ILE A 279 3.31 9.26 -8.65
C ILE A 279 4.09 10.57 -8.69
N GLN A 280 5.40 10.48 -8.46
CA GLN A 280 6.38 11.58 -8.47
C GLN A 280 7.80 11.04 -8.60
N ASP A 281 8.77 11.76 -9.19
CA ASP A 281 10.16 11.27 -9.15
C ASP A 281 10.70 11.23 -7.70
N ASN A 282 11.35 10.13 -7.33
CA ASN A 282 11.91 9.88 -6.01
C ASN A 282 13.13 8.93 -6.08
N ASP A 283 13.73 8.67 -4.92
CA ASP A 283 14.94 7.84 -4.75
C ASP A 283 14.66 6.45 -4.19
N ASN A 284 13.39 6.02 -4.26
CA ASN A 284 12.91 4.85 -3.55
C ASN A 284 13.03 3.58 -4.39
N LEU A 285 13.46 2.49 -3.75
CA LEU A 285 13.07 1.15 -4.11
C LEU A 285 11.65 0.90 -3.58
N GLU A 286 10.75 0.53 -4.49
CA GLU A 286 9.32 0.37 -4.25
C GLU A 286 8.88 -1.05 -4.64
N MET A 287 7.65 -1.42 -4.27
CA MET A 287 7.05 -2.71 -4.59
C MET A 287 5.67 -2.53 -5.22
N LEU A 288 5.35 -3.35 -6.22
CA LEU A 288 4.04 -3.45 -6.84
C LEU A 288 3.64 -4.91 -6.99
N ALA A 289 2.38 -5.22 -6.68
CA ALA A 289 1.76 -6.50 -6.98
C ALA A 289 0.62 -6.31 -7.99
N HIS A 290 0.65 -7.11 -9.05
CA HIS A 290 -0.45 -7.27 -10.00
C HIS A 290 -1.33 -8.42 -9.52
N ILE A 291 -2.63 -8.16 -9.31
CA ILE A 291 -3.58 -9.12 -8.76
C ILE A 291 -4.77 -9.27 -9.71
N GLU A 292 -5.20 -10.51 -9.92
CA GLU A 292 -6.35 -10.84 -10.76
C GLU A 292 -7.31 -11.81 -10.07
N GLY A 293 -8.52 -11.95 -10.61
CA GLY A 293 -9.54 -12.88 -10.13
C GLY A 293 -10.58 -12.27 -9.19
N PRO A 294 -11.37 -13.09 -8.48
CA PRO A 294 -12.53 -12.64 -7.71
C PRO A 294 -12.26 -11.52 -6.69
N ILE A 295 -11.08 -11.46 -6.09
CA ILE A 295 -10.66 -10.40 -5.15
C ILE A 295 -10.69 -8.99 -5.78
N VAL A 296 -10.65 -8.87 -7.11
CA VAL A 296 -10.74 -7.57 -7.80
C VAL A 296 -12.07 -6.89 -7.52
N ASP A 297 -13.15 -7.63 -7.24
CA ASP A 297 -14.42 -7.05 -6.79
C ASP A 297 -14.28 -6.29 -5.47
N SER A 298 -13.40 -6.74 -4.56
CA SER A 298 -13.10 -6.08 -3.29
C SER A 298 -12.34 -4.77 -3.49
N PHE A 299 -11.35 -4.76 -4.39
CA PHE A 299 -10.65 -3.52 -4.78
C PHE A 299 -11.59 -2.54 -5.46
N TYR A 300 -12.51 -3.04 -6.29
CA TYR A 300 -13.49 -2.21 -6.98
C TYR A 300 -14.51 -1.56 -6.03
N ASP A 301 -15.01 -2.31 -5.05
CA ASP A 301 -15.85 -1.77 -3.97
C ASP A 301 -15.08 -0.75 -3.11
N THR A 302 -13.80 -1.02 -2.81
CA THR A 302 -12.89 -0.08 -2.13
C THR A 302 -12.67 1.21 -2.93
N ALA A 303 -12.56 1.12 -4.25
CA ALA A 303 -12.44 2.27 -5.15
C ALA A 303 -13.69 3.15 -5.09
N LEU A 304 -14.89 2.55 -5.16
CA LEU A 304 -16.17 3.25 -5.05
C LEU A 304 -16.34 3.95 -3.70
N LEU A 305 -15.95 3.30 -2.60
CA LEU A 305 -16.00 3.88 -1.25
C LEU A 305 -14.98 4.99 -1.04
N SER A 306 -13.78 4.82 -1.58
CA SER A 306 -12.74 5.86 -1.58
C SER A 306 -13.20 7.08 -2.38
N TRP A 307 -13.79 6.85 -3.56
CA TRP A 307 -14.39 7.91 -4.39
C TRP A 307 -15.53 8.62 -3.67
N GLY A 308 -16.39 7.88 -2.98
CA GLY A 308 -17.38 8.38 -2.01
C GLY A 308 -18.42 9.39 -2.53
N LYS A 309 -18.45 9.64 -3.85
CA LYS A 309 -19.36 10.59 -4.52
C LYS A 309 -20.12 9.90 -5.64
N LEU A 310 -21.21 10.53 -6.09
CA LEU A 310 -21.88 10.13 -7.31
C LEU A 310 -20.89 10.07 -8.47
N LEU A 311 -20.96 9.00 -9.27
CA LEU A 311 -20.13 8.80 -10.44
C LEU A 311 -20.85 9.40 -11.66
N ASP A 312 -20.17 10.25 -12.44
CA ASP A 312 -20.75 10.84 -13.65
C ASP A 312 -19.70 10.97 -14.78
N PRO A 313 -19.62 10.02 -15.73
CA PRO A 313 -20.48 8.86 -15.87
C PRO A 313 -20.20 7.79 -14.78
N PRO A 314 -21.17 6.89 -14.53
CA PRO A 314 -20.95 5.66 -13.78
C PRO A 314 -19.87 4.78 -14.42
N PHE A 315 -19.31 3.87 -13.64
CA PHE A 315 -18.43 2.86 -14.20
C PHE A 315 -19.23 1.85 -15.07
N PRO A 316 -18.83 1.62 -16.34
CA PRO A 316 -19.49 0.69 -17.25
C PRO A 316 -19.66 -0.75 -16.73
N LEU A 317 -18.77 -1.24 -15.87
CA LEU A 317 -18.75 -2.66 -15.46
C LEU A 317 -19.33 -2.92 -14.06
N LEU A 318 -20.19 -2.03 -13.56
CA LEU A 318 -20.91 -2.24 -12.30
C LEU A 318 -21.68 -3.58 -12.28
N ASN A 319 -22.25 -4.01 -13.41
CA ASN A 319 -22.98 -5.27 -13.56
C ASN A 319 -22.14 -6.45 -14.07
N SER A 320 -20.80 -6.30 -14.20
CA SER A 320 -19.90 -7.34 -14.72
C SER A 320 -18.78 -7.65 -13.70
N PRO A 321 -19.12 -8.36 -12.61
CA PRO A 321 -18.19 -8.62 -11.53
C PRO A 321 -17.03 -9.53 -11.95
N ALA A 322 -15.88 -9.34 -11.31
CA ALA A 322 -14.64 -10.07 -11.62
C ALA A 322 -14.80 -11.57 -11.35
N ARG A 323 -15.57 -11.95 -10.31
CA ARG A 323 -15.84 -13.35 -9.97
C ARG A 323 -16.51 -14.17 -11.09
N ASP A 324 -17.21 -13.51 -12.01
CA ASP A 324 -17.95 -14.15 -13.11
C ASP A 324 -17.18 -14.08 -14.44
N ALA A 325 -15.99 -13.46 -14.44
CA ALA A 325 -15.13 -13.30 -15.59
C ALA A 325 -13.94 -14.28 -15.57
N PRO A 326 -13.38 -14.65 -16.74
CA PRO A 326 -12.11 -15.37 -16.79
C PRO A 326 -10.98 -14.55 -16.16
N ILE A 327 -10.10 -15.23 -15.43
CA ILE A 327 -8.85 -14.64 -14.93
C ILE A 327 -7.96 -14.30 -16.15
N PRO A 328 -7.59 -13.03 -16.38
CA PRO A 328 -6.89 -12.61 -17.59
C PRO A 328 -5.63 -13.43 -17.92
N CYS A 329 -4.71 -13.60 -16.96
CA CYS A 329 -3.47 -14.34 -17.16
C CYS A 329 -3.68 -15.85 -17.41
N HIS A 330 -4.85 -16.40 -17.06
CA HIS A 330 -5.22 -17.78 -17.38
C HIS A 330 -5.89 -17.92 -18.74
N ALA A 331 -6.47 -16.83 -19.26
CA ALA A 331 -7.21 -16.79 -20.51
C ALA A 331 -6.31 -16.53 -21.73
N THR A 332 -5.17 -15.88 -21.55
CA THR A 332 -4.13 -15.73 -22.56
C THR A 332 -3.62 -17.10 -23.02
N LYS A 333 -4.05 -17.55 -24.21
CA LYS A 333 -3.49 -18.74 -24.85
C LYS A 333 -2.10 -18.39 -25.40
N ASN A 334 -1.07 -19.14 -24.98
CA ASN A 334 0.31 -19.09 -25.48
C ASN A 334 0.45 -19.54 -26.95
N ASN A 335 -0.45 -19.12 -27.84
CA ASN A 335 -0.48 -19.64 -29.21
C ASN A 335 0.40 -18.87 -30.20
N ASP A 336 1.01 -17.74 -29.82
CA ASP A 336 1.91 -16.98 -30.70
C ASP A 336 3.08 -16.34 -29.94
N ILE A 337 3.75 -17.08 -29.05
CA ILE A 337 5.11 -16.67 -28.65
C ILE A 337 6.04 -17.07 -29.80
N SER A 338 6.07 -16.21 -30.82
CA SER A 338 7.21 -16.19 -31.73
C SER A 338 8.45 -15.89 -30.87
N THR A 339 9.24 -16.91 -30.61
CA THR A 339 10.62 -16.79 -30.13
C THR A 339 11.54 -16.20 -31.21
N GLU A 340 10.98 -15.54 -32.23
CA GLU A 340 11.67 -15.11 -33.45
C GLU A 340 12.58 -13.89 -33.29
N ASN A 341 12.73 -13.34 -32.08
CA ASN A 341 13.83 -12.42 -31.79
C ASN A 341 14.65 -12.97 -30.63
N GLY A 342 15.35 -14.07 -30.85
CA GLY A 342 16.45 -14.50 -29.99
C GLY A 342 17.53 -13.40 -29.88
N GLY A 343 17.90 -13.05 -28.65
CA GLY A 343 19.18 -12.39 -28.33
C GLY A 343 19.27 -10.85 -28.42
N ARG A 344 18.29 -10.11 -29.00
CA ARG A 344 18.38 -8.64 -29.06
C ARG A 344 17.70 -7.99 -27.84
N ALA A 345 18.43 -7.10 -27.16
CA ALA A 345 17.89 -6.26 -26.09
C ALA A 345 16.75 -5.39 -26.63
N LEU A 346 15.62 -5.37 -25.92
CA LEU A 346 14.48 -4.52 -26.25
C LEU A 346 14.77 -3.09 -25.74
N PRO A 347 14.48 -2.03 -26.53
CA PRO A 347 14.65 -0.67 -26.06
C PRO A 347 13.79 -0.37 -24.83
N GLU A 348 14.32 0.43 -23.90
CA GLU A 348 13.59 0.82 -22.69
C GLU A 348 12.36 1.67 -23.03
N HIS A 349 11.27 1.46 -22.29
CA HIS A 349 10.11 2.36 -22.32
C HIS A 349 10.48 3.65 -21.58
N THR A 350 10.59 4.76 -22.32
CA THR A 350 10.88 6.09 -21.75
C THR A 350 9.75 7.07 -22.01
N THR A 351 9.82 8.26 -21.41
CA THR A 351 8.86 9.35 -21.62
C THR A 351 8.85 9.87 -23.07
N ASN A 352 9.96 9.72 -23.80
CA ASN A 352 10.12 10.14 -25.19
C ASN A 352 9.90 8.99 -26.20
N PHE A 353 10.19 7.75 -25.80
CA PHE A 353 10.07 6.55 -26.62
C PHE A 353 9.21 5.51 -25.90
N PRO A 354 7.87 5.62 -25.98
CA PRO A 354 6.98 4.70 -25.30
C PRO A 354 6.91 3.35 -26.02
N TYR A 355 6.96 2.26 -25.26
CA TYR A 355 6.75 0.90 -25.75
C TYR A 355 5.68 0.22 -24.90
N TYR A 356 4.52 -0.03 -25.51
CA TYR A 356 3.39 -0.67 -24.82
C TYR A 356 3.30 -2.14 -25.17
N ASP A 357 3.74 -3.00 -24.24
CA ASP A 357 3.84 -4.45 -24.41
C ASP A 357 2.47 -5.14 -24.21
N ARG A 358 2.30 -6.30 -24.86
CA ARG A 358 1.00 -7.00 -24.93
C ARG A 358 0.73 -7.91 -23.73
N ASP A 359 1.78 -8.44 -23.13
CA ASP A 359 1.73 -9.42 -22.05
C ASP A 359 2.84 -9.17 -21.02
N LEU A 360 2.72 -9.82 -19.86
CA LEU A 360 3.61 -9.62 -18.72
C LEU A 360 5.04 -10.11 -19.01
N GLU A 361 5.18 -11.15 -19.84
CA GLU A 361 6.45 -11.73 -20.23
C GLU A 361 7.27 -10.77 -21.10
N GLN A 362 6.64 -10.09 -22.06
CA GLN A 362 7.29 -9.06 -22.88
C GLN A 362 7.68 -7.84 -22.05
N GLU A 363 6.82 -7.42 -21.11
CA GLU A 363 7.13 -6.35 -20.17
C GLU A 363 8.37 -6.69 -19.33
N ALA A 364 8.37 -7.87 -18.70
CA ALA A 364 9.48 -8.33 -17.87
C ALA A 364 10.76 -8.47 -18.70
N ARG A 365 10.68 -9.03 -19.91
CA ARG A 365 11.82 -9.13 -20.83
C ARG A 365 12.40 -7.76 -21.17
N ARG A 366 11.57 -6.74 -21.37
CA ARG A 366 12.04 -5.39 -21.68
C ARG A 366 12.76 -4.76 -20.49
N VAL A 367 12.12 -4.75 -19.32
CA VAL A 367 12.66 -4.10 -18.12
C VAL A 367 13.88 -4.86 -17.58
N ASN A 368 13.78 -6.17 -17.40
CA ASN A 368 14.89 -7.00 -16.93
C ASN A 368 15.98 -7.16 -17.99
N GLY A 369 15.77 -6.71 -19.24
CA GLY A 369 16.81 -6.60 -20.24
C GLY A 369 17.67 -5.33 -20.09
N CYS A 370 17.19 -4.29 -19.40
CA CYS A 370 17.85 -2.98 -19.28
C CYS A 370 19.03 -2.95 -18.31
N ILE A 371 19.11 -3.97 -17.45
CA ILE A 371 20.11 -4.17 -16.39
C ILE A 371 21.38 -4.87 -16.87
N HIS A 372 21.42 -5.33 -18.12
CA HIS A 372 22.63 -5.91 -18.69
C HIS A 372 23.66 -4.81 -18.97
N PRO A 373 24.96 -5.09 -18.75
CA PRO A 373 26.03 -4.14 -19.08
C PRO A 373 26.01 -3.70 -20.53
N GLN A 374 26.19 -2.40 -20.75
CA GLN A 374 26.34 -1.80 -22.07
C GLN A 374 27.79 -1.45 -22.32
N SER A 375 28.32 -1.83 -23.49
CA SER A 375 29.71 -1.54 -23.89
C SER A 375 30.75 -2.07 -22.88
N ASP A 376 31.45 -1.17 -22.18
CA ASP A 376 32.49 -1.44 -21.19
C ASP A 376 32.02 -1.31 -19.73
N GLU A 377 30.70 -1.15 -19.49
CA GLU A 377 30.12 -1.16 -18.14
C GLU A 377 30.41 -2.47 -17.40
N THR A 378 30.64 -2.38 -16.08
CA THR A 378 30.57 -3.54 -15.18
C THR A 378 29.11 -3.87 -14.83
N ARG A 379 28.85 -5.04 -14.19
CA ARG A 379 27.48 -5.38 -13.76
C ARG A 379 26.97 -4.41 -12.69
N THR A 380 27.82 -4.01 -11.75
CA THR A 380 27.45 -3.00 -10.74
C THR A 380 27.13 -1.66 -11.39
N GLN A 381 27.87 -1.23 -12.43
CA GLN A 381 27.56 0.00 -13.16
C GLN A 381 26.23 -0.08 -13.91
N ALA A 382 25.90 -1.23 -14.52
CA ALA A 382 24.63 -1.45 -15.19
C ALA A 382 23.43 -1.36 -14.21
N VAL A 383 23.57 -1.95 -13.02
CA VAL A 383 22.57 -1.82 -11.95
C VAL A 383 22.49 -0.38 -11.44
N SER A 384 23.63 0.30 -11.25
CA SER A 384 23.68 1.70 -10.82
C SER A 384 22.95 2.61 -11.83
N ARG A 385 23.20 2.41 -13.13
CA ARG A 385 22.50 3.13 -14.22
C ARG A 385 21.00 2.92 -14.15
N HIS A 386 20.53 1.70 -13.92
CA HIS A 386 19.10 1.39 -13.82
C HIS A 386 18.45 2.00 -12.56
N LEU A 387 19.16 1.98 -11.43
CA LEU A 387 18.70 2.58 -10.17
C LEU A 387 18.75 4.12 -10.19
N ASN A 388 19.54 4.72 -11.09
CA ASN A 388 19.62 6.17 -11.25
C ASN A 388 18.42 6.70 -12.05
N THR A 389 17.43 7.20 -11.31
CA THR A 389 16.30 7.93 -11.86
C THR A 389 16.65 9.42 -12.05
N THR A 390 15.68 10.20 -12.50
CA THR A 390 15.81 11.64 -12.80
C THR A 390 16.37 12.49 -11.65
N ILE A 391 16.22 12.07 -10.40
CA ILE A 391 16.68 12.86 -9.23
C ILE A 391 18.04 12.45 -8.68
N GLN A 392 18.60 11.32 -9.14
CA GLN A 392 19.89 10.80 -8.66
C GLN A 392 20.82 10.32 -9.78
N PRO A 393 20.98 11.09 -10.87
CA PRO A 393 21.71 10.65 -12.07
C PRO A 393 23.18 10.32 -11.79
N ASP A 394 23.79 10.97 -10.80
CA ASP A 394 25.23 10.91 -10.52
C ASP A 394 25.59 9.92 -9.40
N THR A 395 24.68 9.05 -8.97
CA THR A 395 24.98 8.06 -7.91
C THR A 395 25.80 6.91 -8.48
N THR A 396 26.95 6.62 -7.88
CA THR A 396 27.82 5.50 -8.23
C THR A 396 27.65 4.34 -7.26
N GLY A 397 27.70 3.11 -7.76
CA GLY A 397 27.76 1.91 -6.94
C GLY A 397 29.17 1.56 -6.49
N ASP A 398 29.32 1.07 -5.27
CA ASP A 398 30.55 0.55 -4.68
C ASP A 398 30.50 -0.97 -4.41
N ALA A 399 29.37 -1.63 -4.71
CA ALA A 399 29.21 -3.07 -4.52
C ALA A 399 30.15 -3.87 -5.46
N PRO A 400 30.84 -4.91 -4.93
CA PRO A 400 31.69 -5.77 -5.75
C PRO A 400 30.86 -6.53 -6.79
N GLU A 401 31.48 -6.88 -7.92
CA GLU A 401 30.82 -7.60 -9.01
C GLU A 401 30.19 -8.94 -8.58
N SER A 402 30.75 -9.60 -7.56
CA SER A 402 30.19 -10.83 -6.99
C SER A 402 28.79 -10.65 -6.42
N ASP A 403 28.43 -9.43 -5.99
CA ASP A 403 27.08 -9.15 -5.49
C ASP A 403 26.03 -9.17 -6.61
N GLN A 404 26.48 -9.10 -7.86
CA GLN A 404 25.65 -9.19 -9.06
C GLN A 404 25.58 -10.62 -9.64
N ASP A 405 26.13 -11.62 -8.95
CA ASP A 405 25.96 -13.04 -9.34
C ASP A 405 24.51 -13.48 -9.16
N ASN A 406 23.86 -13.03 -8.08
CA ASN A 406 22.40 -13.00 -8.00
C ASN A 406 21.91 -11.69 -8.59
N MET A 407 21.62 -11.71 -9.90
CA MET A 407 21.31 -10.53 -10.70
C MET A 407 20.11 -9.76 -10.13
N PHE A 408 20.21 -8.42 -10.10
CA PHE A 408 19.05 -7.55 -9.89
C PHE A 408 17.99 -7.88 -10.94
N ASP A 409 16.76 -8.19 -10.56
CA ASP A 409 15.73 -8.67 -11.49
C ASP A 409 14.38 -8.01 -11.14
N PRO A 410 14.10 -6.82 -11.71
CA PRO A 410 12.98 -5.95 -11.33
C PRO A 410 11.61 -6.62 -11.36
N TYR A 411 11.29 -7.32 -12.45
CA TYR A 411 9.99 -7.93 -12.70
C TYR A 411 10.06 -9.43 -12.48
N MET A 412 9.29 -9.95 -11.52
CA MET A 412 9.12 -11.37 -11.30
C MET A 412 7.74 -11.80 -11.82
N VAL A 413 7.71 -12.42 -12.99
CA VAL A 413 6.51 -13.12 -13.49
C VAL A 413 6.43 -14.46 -12.79
N LEU A 414 5.40 -14.69 -11.99
CA LEU A 414 5.21 -15.96 -11.31
C LEU A 414 4.70 -17.02 -12.29
N PRO A 415 5.11 -18.29 -12.13
CA PRO A 415 4.50 -19.39 -12.87
C PRO A 415 2.99 -19.42 -12.63
N ARG A 416 2.22 -19.82 -13.64
CA ARG A 416 0.78 -20.00 -13.51
C ARG A 416 0.45 -20.86 -12.29
N HIS A 417 -0.48 -20.39 -11.46
CA HIS A 417 -0.90 -21.06 -10.25
C HIS A 417 -2.41 -20.89 -10.03
N GLU A 418 -3.01 -21.78 -9.24
CA GLU A 418 -4.43 -21.67 -8.90
C GLU A 418 -4.71 -20.50 -7.95
N PRO A 419 -5.95 -20.00 -7.90
CA PRO A 419 -6.33 -18.96 -6.94
C PRO A 419 -6.11 -19.40 -5.48
N PHE A 420 -5.60 -18.49 -4.66
CA PHE A 420 -5.41 -18.69 -3.22
C PHE A 420 -6.25 -17.67 -2.41
N ALA A 421 -6.36 -17.89 -1.10
CA ALA A 421 -7.17 -17.04 -0.23
C ALA A 421 -6.53 -15.66 -0.03
N MET A 422 -7.34 -14.61 -0.14
CA MET A 422 -6.94 -13.23 0.06
C MET A 422 -7.98 -12.48 0.89
N ALA A 423 -7.55 -11.45 1.62
CA ALA A 423 -8.46 -10.56 2.31
C ALA A 423 -8.01 -9.10 2.24
N MET A 424 -8.95 -8.17 2.07
CA MET A 424 -8.71 -6.75 2.19
C MET A 424 -8.66 -6.36 3.67
N VAL A 425 -7.49 -5.95 4.15
CA VAL A 425 -7.24 -5.53 5.54
C VAL A 425 -6.90 -4.05 5.58
N ASN A 426 -7.85 -3.26 5.10
CA ASN A 426 -7.72 -1.81 4.94
C ASN A 426 -7.94 -1.07 6.27
N ARG A 427 -7.79 0.25 6.19
CA ARG A 427 -8.11 1.18 7.25
C ARG A 427 -8.74 2.45 6.67
N GLU A 428 -9.78 2.96 7.31
CA GLU A 428 -10.37 4.28 6.98
C GLU A 428 -9.53 5.46 7.54
N PRO A 429 -9.64 6.68 6.98
CA PRO A 429 -8.90 7.82 7.48
C PRO A 429 -9.51 8.36 8.77
N TYR A 430 -8.66 8.67 9.75
CA TYR A 430 -9.04 9.26 11.03
C TYR A 430 -8.36 10.62 11.25
N GLY A 431 -9.16 11.68 11.13
CA GLY A 431 -8.68 13.07 11.13
C GLY A 431 -8.36 13.66 12.50
N SER A 432 -8.95 13.14 13.58
CA SER A 432 -8.80 13.76 14.89
C SER A 432 -7.35 13.58 15.41
N PRO A 433 -6.77 14.61 16.07
CA PRO A 433 -5.37 14.63 16.47
C PRO A 433 -5.15 13.88 17.79
N ASN A 434 -5.56 12.61 17.83
CA ASN A 434 -5.39 11.71 18.96
C ASN A 434 -5.18 10.27 18.44
N HIS A 435 -4.70 9.37 19.30
CA HIS A 435 -4.41 7.99 18.93
C HIS A 435 -5.51 7.00 19.32
N SER A 436 -6.78 7.42 19.27
CA SER A 436 -7.88 6.58 19.73
C SER A 436 -8.43 5.59 18.69
N SER A 437 -8.06 5.74 17.40
CA SER A 437 -8.46 4.82 16.33
C SER A 437 -7.48 3.65 16.24
N ILE A 438 -7.65 2.64 17.09
CA ILE A 438 -6.67 1.56 17.31
C ILE A 438 -7.07 0.28 16.57
N TYR A 439 -8.32 -0.16 16.75
CA TYR A 439 -8.84 -1.44 16.27
C TYR A 439 -9.50 -1.27 14.90
N THR A 440 -8.69 -1.45 13.87
CA THR A 440 -9.10 -1.44 12.45
C THR A 440 -8.64 -2.72 11.79
N PRO A 441 -9.23 -3.16 10.67
CA PRO A 441 -8.83 -4.39 10.00
C PRO A 441 -7.32 -4.46 9.73
N GLN A 442 -6.70 -3.38 9.23
CA GLN A 442 -5.24 -3.28 9.09
C GLN A 442 -4.48 -3.57 10.39
N ASN A 443 -4.76 -2.80 11.44
CA ASN A 443 -3.98 -2.86 12.67
C ASN A 443 -4.15 -4.21 13.37
N SER A 444 -5.37 -4.74 13.39
CA SER A 444 -5.68 -6.05 13.93
C SER A 444 -5.01 -7.15 13.12
N ALA A 445 -4.93 -7.03 11.78
CA ALA A 445 -4.22 -7.98 10.95
C ALA A 445 -2.72 -8.00 11.26
N TRP A 446 -2.05 -6.84 11.37
CA TRP A 446 -0.64 -6.77 11.75
C TRP A 446 -0.38 -7.37 13.14
N LEU A 447 -1.16 -6.96 14.14
CA LEU A 447 -1.02 -7.46 15.51
C LEU A 447 -1.29 -8.95 15.60
N SER A 448 -2.32 -9.44 14.91
CA SER A 448 -2.67 -10.86 14.90
C SER A 448 -1.58 -11.70 14.23
N ALA A 449 -1.03 -11.23 13.10
CA ALA A 449 0.06 -11.91 12.41
C ALA A 449 1.32 -12.01 13.30
N ILE A 450 1.72 -10.91 13.94
CA ILE A 450 2.87 -10.88 14.86
C ILE A 450 2.66 -11.80 16.07
N ASN A 451 1.46 -11.76 16.67
CA ASN A 451 1.16 -12.55 17.86
C ASN A 451 1.04 -14.05 17.56
N ASN A 452 0.65 -14.43 16.35
CA ASN A 452 0.48 -15.82 15.96
C ASN A 452 1.70 -16.43 15.24
N ALA A 453 2.69 -15.62 14.86
CA ALA A 453 3.93 -16.09 14.27
C ALA A 453 4.62 -17.16 15.14
N GLN A 454 5.08 -18.23 14.49
CA GLN A 454 5.73 -19.39 15.13
C GLN A 454 7.21 -19.52 14.77
N HIS A 455 7.63 -19.02 13.61
CA HIS A 455 8.96 -19.25 13.06
C HIS A 455 9.66 -17.96 12.63
N SER A 456 8.99 -17.12 11.84
CA SER A 456 9.62 -15.94 11.26
C SER A 456 8.64 -14.81 10.98
N ILE A 457 9.16 -13.58 11.09
CA ILE A 457 8.51 -12.35 10.65
C ILE A 457 9.56 -11.56 9.86
N LEU A 458 9.31 -11.32 8.57
CA LEU A 458 10.06 -10.38 7.76
C LEU A 458 9.22 -9.12 7.54
N ILE A 459 9.73 -7.96 7.92
CA ILE A 459 9.11 -6.66 7.70
C ILE A 459 10.04 -5.83 6.82
N GLN A 460 9.51 -5.21 5.78
CA GLN A 460 10.15 -4.07 5.12
C GLN A 460 9.19 -2.89 5.13
N THR A 461 9.64 -1.77 5.68
CA THR A 461 8.86 -0.53 5.84
C THR A 461 9.80 0.67 5.84
N PRO A 462 9.44 1.84 5.26
CA PRO A 462 10.29 3.02 5.37
C PRO A 462 10.49 3.42 6.83
N ASN A 463 9.40 3.45 7.61
CA ASN A 463 9.37 3.85 9.01
C ASN A 463 8.67 2.79 9.88
N MET A 464 9.20 2.59 11.09
CA MET A 464 8.64 1.71 12.10
C MET A 464 8.76 2.34 13.48
N ASN A 465 7.65 2.90 13.97
CA ASN A 465 7.59 3.52 15.29
C ASN A 465 6.19 3.49 15.91
N ALA A 466 5.19 2.82 15.32
CA ALA A 466 3.88 2.75 15.94
C ALA A 466 3.95 2.00 17.27
N GLU A 467 3.73 2.69 18.39
CA GLU A 467 3.87 2.13 19.74
C GLU A 467 3.16 0.78 19.95
N PRO A 468 1.93 0.56 19.46
CA PRO A 468 1.24 -0.71 19.65
C PRO A 468 1.90 -1.92 18.99
N LEU A 469 2.81 -1.72 18.03
CA LEU A 469 3.50 -2.82 17.33
C LEU A 469 4.79 -3.26 18.03
N ILE A 470 5.38 -2.40 18.87
CA ILE A 470 6.74 -2.59 19.39
C ILE A 470 6.81 -3.75 20.38
N GLU A 471 5.95 -3.74 21.40
CA GLU A 471 5.93 -4.81 22.41
C GLU A 471 5.52 -6.17 21.81
N PRO A 472 4.53 -6.28 20.90
CA PRO A 472 4.26 -7.52 20.17
C PRO A 472 5.45 -8.09 19.41
N LEU A 473 6.25 -7.25 18.75
CA LEU A 473 7.45 -7.68 18.03
C LEU A 473 8.55 -8.17 18.99
N ILE A 474 8.78 -7.44 20.08
CA ILE A 474 9.69 -7.88 21.16
C ILE A 474 9.23 -9.23 21.72
N ASN A 475 7.93 -9.39 21.97
CA ASN A 475 7.37 -10.65 22.45
C ASN A 475 7.47 -11.79 21.44
N ALA A 476 7.44 -11.50 20.14
CA ALA A 476 7.73 -12.52 19.13
C ALA A 476 9.19 -13.01 19.23
N ALA A 477 10.15 -12.09 19.34
CA ALA A 477 11.56 -12.45 19.54
C ALA A 477 11.77 -13.25 20.85
N ARG A 478 11.12 -12.86 21.95
CA ARG A 478 11.14 -13.62 23.23
C ARG A 478 10.57 -15.04 23.10
N ARG A 479 9.63 -15.27 22.18
CA ARG A 479 9.11 -16.62 21.86
C ARG A 479 10.05 -17.43 20.97
N GLY A 480 11.19 -16.88 20.54
CA GLY A 480 12.12 -17.53 19.61
C GLY A 480 11.76 -17.36 18.13
N VAL A 481 10.82 -16.46 17.80
CA VAL A 481 10.46 -16.14 16.41
C VAL A 481 11.52 -15.23 15.82
N MET A 482 12.00 -15.53 14.61
CA MET A 482 12.99 -14.69 13.92
C MET A 482 12.33 -13.43 13.35
N VAL A 483 12.54 -12.29 14.01
CA VAL A 483 12.02 -10.98 13.59
C VAL A 483 13.10 -10.23 12.81
N SER A 484 12.91 -10.09 11.49
CA SER A 484 13.78 -9.33 10.60
C SER A 484 13.09 -8.06 10.11
N CYS A 485 13.66 -6.89 10.38
CA CYS A 485 13.12 -5.60 9.97
C CYS A 485 14.09 -4.87 9.04
N TYR A 486 13.68 -4.62 7.79
CA TYR A 486 14.40 -3.81 6.81
C TYR A 486 13.81 -2.40 6.80
N LEU A 487 14.56 -1.44 7.34
CA LEU A 487 14.12 -0.06 7.59
C LEU A 487 14.90 0.92 6.70
N CYS A 488 14.30 2.06 6.36
CA CYS A 488 15.02 3.10 5.63
C CYS A 488 15.75 4.04 6.61
N LEU A 489 17.03 4.31 6.35
CA LEU A 489 17.79 5.24 7.19
C LEU A 489 17.38 6.70 6.91
N GLY A 490 16.93 7.41 7.94
CA GLY A 490 16.63 8.84 7.84
C GLY A 490 15.28 9.22 7.22
N TYR A 491 14.43 8.25 6.92
CA TYR A 491 13.22 8.48 6.14
C TYR A 491 12.17 9.24 6.97
N ASN A 492 11.80 10.45 6.54
CA ASN A 492 10.90 11.34 7.28
C ASN A 492 11.27 11.62 8.75
N ASP A 493 12.53 11.45 9.16
CA ASP A 493 12.97 11.61 10.55
C ASP A 493 12.48 12.89 11.23
N ALA A 494 12.49 14.01 10.50
CA ALA A 494 11.97 15.27 11.01
C ALA A 494 10.48 15.14 11.41
N GLY A 495 9.68 14.45 10.60
CA GLY A 495 8.29 14.18 10.91
C GLY A 495 8.10 13.23 12.08
N GLU A 496 8.91 12.19 12.15
CA GLU A 496 8.82 11.19 13.23
C GLU A 496 9.25 11.74 14.60
N LEU A 497 9.99 12.85 14.61
CA LEU A 497 10.37 13.59 15.82
C LEU A 497 9.30 14.59 16.30
N LEU A 498 8.20 14.76 15.57
CA LEU A 498 7.10 15.59 16.06
C LEU A 498 6.47 14.98 17.32
N PRO A 499 5.91 15.80 18.22
CA PRO A 499 5.18 15.31 19.38
C PRO A 499 4.16 14.24 18.97
N PHE A 500 4.09 13.17 19.75
CA PHE A 500 3.26 11.99 19.52
C PHE A 500 3.68 11.07 18.36
N GLN A 501 4.70 11.37 17.54
CA GLN A 501 5.10 10.47 16.42
C GLN A 501 6.10 9.36 16.81
N ASN A 502 6.52 9.30 18.07
CA ASN A 502 7.29 8.18 18.66
C ASN A 502 8.74 7.97 18.16
N GLY A 503 9.31 8.91 17.41
CA GLY A 503 10.74 8.94 17.10
C GLY A 503 11.16 8.15 15.87
N THR A 504 12.46 8.17 15.56
CA THR A 504 13.02 7.63 14.31
C THR A 504 13.23 6.11 14.36
N ASN A 505 13.56 5.51 13.20
CA ASN A 505 13.92 4.09 13.12
C ASN A 505 15.09 3.72 14.03
N GLU A 506 16.12 4.57 14.12
CA GLU A 506 17.29 4.36 15.00
C GLU A 506 16.88 4.30 16.47
N MET A 507 15.95 5.17 16.90
CA MET A 507 15.41 5.16 18.26
C MET A 507 14.58 3.91 18.54
N THR A 508 13.73 3.48 17.60
CA THR A 508 12.94 2.26 17.74
C THR A 508 13.84 1.02 17.79
N ALA A 509 14.84 0.93 16.92
CA ALA A 509 15.79 -0.18 16.87
C ALA A 509 16.55 -0.30 18.20
N ASN A 510 17.07 0.82 18.72
CA ASN A 510 17.72 0.89 20.03
C ASN A 510 16.79 0.37 21.14
N ARG A 511 15.55 0.88 21.18
CA ARG A 511 14.57 0.53 22.21
C ARG A 511 14.22 -0.96 22.19
N MET A 512 13.94 -1.52 21.00
CA MET A 512 13.61 -2.94 20.86
C MET A 512 14.77 -3.82 21.30
N TYR A 513 15.99 -3.52 20.85
CA TYR A 513 17.17 -4.32 21.18
C TYR A 513 17.48 -4.30 22.69
N ASN A 514 17.36 -3.12 23.32
CA ASN A 514 17.60 -2.96 24.77
C ASN A 514 16.47 -3.51 25.66
N SER A 515 15.32 -3.90 25.09
CA SER A 515 14.21 -4.52 25.82
C SER A 515 14.31 -6.05 25.89
N LEU A 516 15.29 -6.64 25.21
CA LEU A 516 15.58 -8.08 25.23
C LEU A 516 16.68 -8.36 26.25
N ASP A 517 16.51 -9.39 27.07
CA ASP A 517 17.34 -9.63 28.24
C ASP A 517 18.49 -10.59 27.92
N THR A 518 18.24 -11.62 27.10
CA THR A 518 19.22 -12.68 26.80
C THR A 518 19.82 -12.57 25.40
N ASP A 519 20.99 -13.18 25.19
CA ASP A 519 21.63 -13.24 23.87
C ASP A 519 20.80 -14.05 22.87
N GLU A 520 20.08 -15.08 23.34
CA GLU A 520 19.14 -15.87 22.53
C GLU A 520 17.98 -15.01 22.02
N GLU A 521 17.35 -14.24 22.90
CA GLU A 521 16.28 -13.30 22.53
C GLU A 521 16.79 -12.25 21.53
N LYS A 522 17.96 -11.65 21.82
CA LYS A 522 18.62 -10.67 20.92
C LYS A 522 18.99 -11.27 19.57
N SER A 523 19.34 -12.56 19.51
CA SER A 523 19.64 -13.25 18.25
C SER A 523 18.41 -13.43 17.36
N CYS A 524 17.22 -13.35 17.96
CA CYS A 524 15.93 -13.42 17.27
C CYS A 524 15.46 -12.07 16.70
N LEU A 525 16.12 -10.96 17.04
CA LEU A 525 15.82 -9.64 16.47
C LEU A 525 16.95 -9.19 15.51
N ARG A 526 16.60 -8.99 14.25
CA ARG A 526 17.51 -8.52 13.20
C ARG A 526 16.96 -7.24 12.59
N VAL A 527 17.49 -6.10 12.99
CA VAL A 527 17.21 -4.82 12.33
C VAL A 527 18.30 -4.55 11.30
N CYS A 528 17.91 -4.24 10.07
CA CYS A 528 18.82 -3.81 9.01
C CYS A 528 18.33 -2.49 8.39
N TYR A 529 19.25 -1.60 8.08
CA TYR A 529 19.02 -0.40 7.29
C TYR A 529 19.21 -0.67 5.81
N TYR A 530 18.33 -0.13 4.97
CA TYR A 530 18.31 -0.37 3.54
C TYR A 530 19.66 -0.07 2.87
N VAL A 531 20.14 -1.04 2.10
CA VAL A 531 21.34 -0.91 1.26
C VAL A 531 20.94 -1.25 -0.17
N GLY A 532 21.12 -0.30 -1.09
CA GLY A 532 20.85 -0.50 -2.52
C GLY A 532 21.67 -1.67 -3.09
N LYS A 533 21.18 -2.30 -4.16
CA LYS A 533 21.86 -3.43 -4.81
C LYS A 533 23.25 -3.09 -5.34
N ASP A 534 23.48 -1.82 -5.61
CA ASP A 534 24.75 -1.25 -6.05
C ASP A 534 25.62 -0.72 -4.90
N GLN A 535 25.14 -0.78 -3.66
CA GLN A 535 25.81 -0.19 -2.48
C GLN A 535 26.31 -1.25 -1.49
N THR A 536 27.30 -0.88 -0.68
CA THR A 536 27.80 -1.66 0.46
C THR A 536 27.46 -1.05 1.82
N ARG A 537 26.83 0.13 1.84
CA ARG A 537 26.47 0.88 3.05
C ARG A 537 25.09 1.54 2.87
N PRO A 538 24.32 1.73 3.95
CA PRO A 538 23.08 2.49 3.88
C PRO A 538 23.39 3.96 3.62
N ILE A 539 22.55 4.61 2.82
CA ILE A 539 22.65 6.05 2.54
C ILE A 539 21.46 6.73 3.21
N HIS A 540 21.73 7.75 4.03
CA HIS A 540 20.68 8.50 4.70
C HIS A 540 19.77 9.22 3.68
N ASN A 541 18.44 9.16 3.88
CA ASN A 541 17.43 9.70 2.95
C ASN A 541 17.58 11.20 2.65
N SER A 542 18.26 11.97 3.50
CA SER A 542 18.57 13.39 3.24
C SER A 542 19.42 13.61 1.99
N PHE A 543 20.17 12.59 1.53
CA PHE A 543 20.99 12.68 0.33
C PHE A 543 20.24 12.36 -0.96
N LYS A 544 19.03 11.78 -0.86
CA LYS A 544 18.17 11.46 -2.01
C LYS A 544 18.88 10.64 -3.10
N LYS A 545 19.50 9.53 -2.69
CA LYS A 545 20.28 8.65 -3.58
C LYS A 545 19.71 7.24 -3.65
N ARG A 546 19.54 6.61 -2.48
CA ARG A 546 19.05 5.23 -2.32
C ARG A 546 18.22 5.18 -1.04
N SER A 547 16.91 5.05 -1.22
CA SER A 547 15.96 4.87 -0.12
C SER A 547 15.08 3.65 -0.39
N CYS A 548 14.42 3.11 0.62
CA CYS A 548 13.36 2.13 0.41
C CYS A 548 12.03 2.63 0.94
N HIS A 549 10.97 2.26 0.25
CA HIS A 549 9.62 2.68 0.61
C HIS A 549 8.59 1.56 0.41
N ILE A 550 9.03 0.31 0.38
CA ILE A 550 8.18 -0.90 0.41
C ILE A 550 7.43 -0.98 1.75
N LYS A 551 6.19 -1.49 1.75
CA LYS A 551 5.42 -1.83 2.96
C LYS A 551 4.95 -3.28 2.85
N LEU A 552 5.65 -4.17 3.55
CA LEU A 552 5.48 -5.62 3.46
C LEU A 552 5.74 -6.26 4.82
N MET A 553 4.90 -7.22 5.19
CA MET A 553 5.12 -8.16 6.29
C MET A 553 4.89 -9.58 5.77
N ILE A 554 5.85 -10.48 5.94
CA ILE A 554 5.72 -11.92 5.64
C ILE A 554 5.87 -12.68 6.96
N VAL A 555 4.95 -13.60 7.24
CA VAL A 555 4.95 -14.38 8.49
C VAL A 555 4.95 -15.87 8.19
N ASP A 556 5.91 -16.57 8.78
CA ASP A 556 6.12 -18.02 8.70
C ASP A 556 6.20 -18.57 7.26
N GLU A 557 6.57 -17.72 6.29
CA GLU A 557 6.48 -17.97 4.85
C GLU A 557 5.12 -18.51 4.39
N GLN A 558 4.06 -18.31 5.17
CA GLN A 558 2.71 -18.82 4.92
C GLN A 558 1.79 -17.69 4.48
N ILE A 559 1.77 -16.60 5.23
CA ILE A 559 0.96 -15.42 4.93
C ILE A 559 1.83 -14.20 4.70
N ALA A 560 1.30 -13.24 3.95
CA ALA A 560 1.90 -11.92 3.85
C ALA A 560 0.83 -10.82 3.82
N ILE A 561 1.20 -9.65 4.34
CA ILE A 561 0.41 -8.42 4.26
C ILE A 561 1.22 -7.41 3.47
N GLN A 562 0.70 -6.99 2.32
CA GLN A 562 1.33 -5.99 1.46
C GLN A 562 0.32 -4.88 1.17
N GLY A 563 0.82 -3.64 1.12
CA GLY A 563 -0.05 -2.52 0.78
C GLY A 563 0.60 -1.15 0.96
N ASN A 564 -0.16 -0.24 1.55
CA ASN A 564 0.18 1.18 1.60
C ASN A 564 0.65 1.67 2.98
N GLY A 565 0.20 1.01 4.05
CA GLY A 565 0.44 1.45 5.42
C GLY A 565 1.88 1.20 5.87
N ASN A 566 2.58 2.26 6.29
CA ASN A 566 3.83 2.11 7.02
C ASN A 566 3.55 1.53 8.41
N LEU A 567 4.57 0.99 9.09
CA LEU A 567 4.47 0.61 10.49
C LEU A 567 4.74 1.81 11.44
N ASP A 568 4.40 3.02 11.00
CA ASP A 568 4.58 4.28 11.72
C ASP A 568 3.29 4.77 12.39
N THR A 569 3.43 5.75 13.29
CA THR A 569 2.33 6.36 14.04
C THR A 569 1.25 6.90 13.11
N GLN A 570 1.63 7.61 12.05
CA GLN A 570 0.70 8.22 11.10
C GLN A 570 -0.20 7.17 10.42
N SER A 571 0.39 6.10 9.90
CA SER A 571 -0.33 5.02 9.21
C SER A 571 -1.16 4.17 10.17
N PHE A 572 -0.66 3.98 11.40
CA PHE A 572 -1.36 3.21 12.42
C PHE A 572 -2.58 3.94 12.98
N PHE A 573 -2.56 5.28 13.08
CA PHE A 573 -3.64 6.03 13.75
C PHE A 573 -4.48 6.91 12.83
N HIS A 574 -4.03 7.30 11.64
CA HIS A 574 -4.67 8.41 10.92
C HIS A 574 -4.92 8.18 9.44
N SER A 575 -3.98 7.58 8.72
CA SER A 575 -4.09 7.42 7.27
C SER A 575 -5.19 6.44 6.86
N GLN A 576 -5.84 6.70 5.71
CA GLN A 576 -6.55 5.68 4.98
C GLN A 576 -5.54 4.83 4.21
N GLU A 577 -5.63 3.52 4.34
CA GLU A 577 -4.69 2.58 3.75
C GLU A 577 -5.44 1.44 3.09
N VAL A 578 -4.91 0.95 1.96
CA VAL A 578 -5.37 -0.27 1.31
C VAL A 578 -4.27 -1.32 1.43
N ASN A 579 -4.63 -2.50 1.94
CA ASN A 579 -3.70 -3.61 2.11
C ASN A 579 -4.39 -4.94 1.81
N VAL A 580 -3.62 -5.88 1.27
CA VAL A 580 -4.05 -7.24 1.01
C VAL A 580 -3.28 -8.21 1.92
N LEU A 581 -4.04 -9.05 2.63
CA LEU A 581 -3.54 -10.25 3.29
C LEU A 581 -3.65 -11.42 2.31
N ILE A 582 -2.58 -12.18 2.14
CA ILE A 582 -2.54 -13.38 1.29
C ILE A 582 -2.17 -14.62 2.08
N ASP A 583 -2.64 -15.79 1.62
CA ASP A 583 -2.30 -17.11 2.16
C ASP A 583 -1.69 -17.98 1.07
N SER A 584 -0.37 -17.87 0.87
CA SER A 584 0.32 -18.57 -0.21
C SER A 584 1.81 -18.68 0.06
N LYS A 585 2.28 -19.90 0.32
CA LYS A 585 3.72 -20.18 0.47
C LYS A 585 4.51 -19.82 -0.78
N LEU A 586 3.95 -20.14 -1.96
CA LEU A 586 4.56 -19.82 -3.25
C LEU A 586 4.87 -18.32 -3.37
N VAL A 587 3.88 -17.48 -3.07
CA VAL A 587 4.05 -16.02 -3.19
C VAL A 587 4.93 -15.47 -2.07
N CYS A 588 4.81 -15.97 -0.83
CA CYS A 588 5.67 -15.53 0.28
C CYS A 588 7.16 -15.82 0.01
N GLN A 589 7.46 -16.99 -0.55
CA GLN A 589 8.82 -17.37 -0.95
C GLN A 589 9.32 -16.52 -2.11
N ALA A 590 8.50 -16.35 -3.15
CA ALA A 590 8.81 -15.50 -4.29
C ALA A 590 9.10 -14.04 -3.89
N TRP A 591 8.29 -13.49 -2.98
CA TRP A 591 8.51 -12.14 -2.45
C TRP A 591 9.77 -12.04 -1.61
N THR A 592 10.04 -13.02 -0.74
CA THR A 592 11.29 -13.05 0.06
C THR A 592 12.52 -13.12 -0.84
N GLU A 593 12.48 -13.94 -1.89
CA GLU A 593 13.54 -14.02 -2.89
C GLU A 593 13.72 -12.70 -3.63
N LEU A 594 12.63 -12.12 -4.17
CA LEU A 594 12.63 -10.88 -4.93
C LEU A 594 13.18 -9.70 -4.12
N ILE A 595 12.73 -9.58 -2.89
CA ILE A 595 13.16 -8.55 -1.95
C ILE A 595 14.66 -8.68 -1.67
N ASN A 596 15.17 -9.89 -1.44
CA ASN A 596 16.60 -10.08 -1.14
C ASN A 596 17.51 -10.00 -2.36
N ARG A 597 17.04 -10.36 -3.56
CA ARG A 597 17.86 -10.23 -4.79
C ARG A 597 18.00 -8.78 -5.23
N ASN A 598 16.99 -7.93 -4.99
CA ASN A 598 16.96 -6.55 -5.49
C ASN A 598 17.56 -5.49 -4.53
N GLN A 599 18.24 -5.91 -3.48
CA GLN A 599 18.95 -5.03 -2.54
C GLN A 599 20.07 -5.79 -1.83
N ASN A 600 21.00 -5.08 -1.18
CA ASN A 600 22.05 -5.70 -0.37
C ASN A 600 21.79 -5.57 1.15
N THR A 601 20.59 -5.15 1.55
CA THR A 601 20.18 -4.90 2.95
C THR A 601 20.50 -6.05 3.90
N ALA A 602 20.19 -7.30 3.52
CA ALA A 602 20.46 -8.46 4.36
C ALA A 602 21.97 -8.69 4.59
N LYS A 603 22.80 -8.33 3.61
CA LYS A 603 24.25 -8.57 3.60
C LYS A 603 25.01 -7.47 4.35
N TYR A 604 24.66 -6.21 4.11
CA TYR A 604 25.43 -5.07 4.60
C TYR A 604 24.67 -4.13 5.54
N GLY A 605 23.36 -4.29 5.69
CA GLY A 605 22.52 -3.31 6.39
C GLY A 605 22.43 -3.49 7.90
N ALA A 606 23.03 -4.52 8.49
CA ALA A 606 22.78 -4.90 9.88
C ALA A 606 23.04 -3.74 10.86
N ALA A 607 22.06 -3.47 11.72
CA ALA A 607 22.22 -2.54 12.83
C ALA A 607 23.20 -3.10 13.88
N SER A 608 23.92 -2.19 14.53
CA SER A 608 24.83 -2.48 15.61
C SER A 608 24.08 -3.03 16.82
N LYS A 609 24.66 -4.06 17.43
CA LYS A 609 24.22 -4.60 18.72
C LYS A 609 24.52 -3.68 19.91
N LYS A 610 25.26 -2.58 19.69
CA LYS A 610 25.59 -1.61 20.75
C LYS A 610 24.40 -0.71 21.06
N ASP A 611 23.73 -0.23 20.02
CA ASP A 611 22.76 0.86 20.14
C ASP A 611 21.67 0.87 19.06
N GLY A 612 21.56 -0.18 18.23
CA GLY A 612 20.54 -0.26 17.17
C GLY A 612 20.76 0.68 15.99
N CYS A 613 21.86 1.44 15.94
CA CYS A 613 22.21 2.29 14.80
C CYS A 613 23.10 1.53 13.81
N PHE A 614 23.19 1.98 12.57
CA PHE A 614 24.22 1.46 11.68
C PHE A 614 25.59 2.02 12.08
N HIS A 615 26.60 1.16 12.15
CA HIS A 615 27.99 1.56 12.31
C HIS A 615 28.79 0.99 11.14
N ASP A 616 29.57 1.84 10.50
CA ASP A 616 30.47 1.43 9.44
C ASP A 616 31.44 0.34 9.95
N PRO A 617 31.55 -0.82 9.28
CA PRO A 617 32.38 -1.92 9.76
C PRO A 617 33.88 -1.63 9.84
N GLU A 618 34.38 -0.63 9.11
CA GLU A 618 35.80 -0.29 9.04
C GLU A 618 36.17 0.84 10.01
N THR A 619 35.27 1.81 10.18
CA THR A 619 35.52 3.05 10.94
C THR A 619 34.76 3.14 12.27
N ASP A 620 33.74 2.29 12.48
CA ASP A 620 32.77 2.34 13.60
C ASP A 620 31.97 3.66 13.66
N GLU A 621 32.04 4.50 12.63
CA GLU A 621 31.29 5.76 12.52
C GLU A 621 29.82 5.51 12.12
N ILE A 622 28.92 6.35 12.61
CA ILE A 622 27.53 6.38 12.15
C ILE A 622 27.43 7.13 10.81
N PRO A 623 26.51 6.74 9.90
CA PRO A 623 26.35 7.43 8.62
C PRO A 623 26.08 8.93 8.77
N ALA A 624 26.62 9.72 7.86
CA ALA A 624 26.33 11.15 7.82
C ALA A 624 24.82 11.39 7.73
N GLY A 625 24.31 12.34 8.53
CA GLY A 625 22.88 12.68 8.59
C GLY A 625 22.11 11.93 9.67
N SER A 626 22.58 10.77 10.15
CA SER A 626 21.95 10.02 11.23
C SER A 626 21.75 10.87 12.49
N ILE A 627 20.64 10.63 13.18
CA ILE A 627 20.31 11.28 14.45
C ILE A 627 20.81 10.43 15.62
N GLY A 628 20.93 9.13 15.42
CA GLY A 628 21.30 8.16 16.43
C GLY A 628 20.16 7.90 17.43
N PRO A 629 20.45 7.18 18.53
CA PRO A 629 19.42 6.66 19.43
C PRO A 629 18.94 7.71 20.45
N VAL A 630 19.73 8.78 20.67
CA VAL A 630 19.43 9.85 21.63
C VAL A 630 19.29 11.17 20.88
N PRO A 631 18.06 11.59 20.54
CA PRO A 631 17.87 12.88 19.91
C PRO A 631 18.16 13.98 20.96
N GLY A 632 19.07 14.90 20.64
CA GLY A 632 19.46 15.98 21.56
C GLY A 632 18.29 16.81 22.08
N ARG A 633 18.47 17.52 23.22
CA ARG A 633 17.46 18.42 23.80
C ARG A 633 17.02 19.42 22.71
N PHE A 634 15.71 19.48 22.39
CA PHE A 634 15.08 20.26 21.30
C PHE A 634 15.01 19.65 19.90
N SER A 635 15.18 18.33 19.74
CA SER A 635 14.99 17.64 18.45
C SER A 635 13.62 17.88 17.78
N TRP A 636 12.55 18.05 18.56
CA TRP A 636 11.21 18.40 18.06
C TRP A 636 11.19 19.71 17.24
N ALA A 637 12.10 20.65 17.51
CA ALA A 637 12.20 21.90 16.76
C ALA A 637 12.65 21.67 15.30
N LYS A 638 13.50 20.65 15.06
CA LYS A 638 13.83 20.20 13.69
C LYS A 638 12.58 19.64 12.99
N GLY A 639 11.71 18.95 13.74
CA GLY A 639 10.45 18.44 13.21
C GLY A 639 9.45 19.50 12.81
N VAL A 640 9.36 20.60 13.57
CA VAL A 640 8.51 21.76 13.21
C VAL A 640 8.98 22.39 11.90
N VAL A 641 10.29 22.53 11.69
CA VAL A 641 10.86 23.03 10.42
C VAL A 641 10.54 22.09 9.25
N GLY A 642 10.67 20.77 9.44
CA GLY A 642 10.32 19.77 8.43
C GLY A 642 8.82 19.74 8.09
N ALA A 643 7.94 19.91 9.08
CA ALA A 643 6.49 20.01 8.86
C ALA A 643 6.12 21.21 7.98
N VAL A 644 6.76 22.38 8.20
CA VAL A 644 6.56 23.57 7.37
C VAL A 644 7.05 23.35 5.93
N GLN A 645 8.13 22.60 5.73
CA GLN A 645 8.61 22.24 4.38
C GLN A 645 7.68 21.25 3.66
N ARG A 646 7.08 20.30 4.38
CA ARG A 646 6.04 19.37 3.85
C ARG A 646 4.79 20.11 3.39
N VAL A 647 4.27 21.06 4.18
CA VAL A 647 3.12 21.89 3.78
C VAL A 647 3.41 22.75 2.54
N ARG A 648 4.67 23.11 2.29
CA ARG A 648 5.10 23.83 1.09
C ARG A 648 5.29 22.92 -0.15
N GLY A 649 5.09 21.61 0.01
CA GLY A 649 5.28 20.62 -1.04
C GLY A 649 6.73 20.49 -1.49
N VAL A 650 7.66 20.62 -0.53
CA VAL A 650 9.12 20.44 -0.70
C VAL A 650 9.65 19.33 0.23
N GLY A 651 8.95 19.04 1.32
CA GLY A 651 9.19 17.85 2.12
C GLY A 651 8.49 16.66 1.49
N GLY A 652 9.24 15.61 1.15
CA GLY A 652 8.67 14.33 0.71
C GLY A 652 7.75 13.72 1.77
N PHE A 653 6.89 12.83 1.30
CA PHE A 653 6.35 11.73 2.10
C PHE A 653 7.16 10.48 1.79
#